data_AF-A0A354K5T9-F1
#
_entry.id   AF-A0A354K5T9-F1
#
_cell.length_a   1.000
_cell.length_b   1.000
_cell.length_c   1.000
_cell.angle_alpha   90.00
_cell.angle_beta   90.00
_cell.angle_gamma   90.00
#
_symmetry.space_group_name_H-M   'P 1'
#
loop_
_entity.id
_entity.type
_entity.pdbx_description
1 polymer ?
#
loop_
_entity_poly.entity_id
_entity_poly.type
_entity_poly.pdbx_seq_one_letter_code
_entity_poly.pdbx_strand_id
1 'polypeptide(L)'
;MIQKNRIKRAAAFLAGSAVLLSGSMAAFPASVSVSAADCVIDTGTTYQTIRGFGGINHPEWAGDLTSSQRETAFGNGPNQLGFTMLRVFVNPDKNQWNKAVATAKYASEHNVTVFASPWEPPSNLAESGGSNGKLHLPSRNYGAYATHLNDFGNYMKQNGVNLYSISVQNEPDYAHDWTYWSTDEAMNFIADYGDKITSTRLMSPESFQFSPDGASWINGGDGGKRFYKKIMGNAKAMANCDVFGTHYYGTTRDWMDYPDLENCGKELWMTEVYVPNSEEKSSDRFPEALAVAENIHNGMCVSNLSAYVWWYIRRQYGPMNEDGSVSKRGAMMAQYSKWIRPGAVRIAATEFPEGKKYVAMDTKNGNYGSLQTMVSAYKQDNQVTVVAINPTPSAKTQSFTLKSGETISAMEAYHTTGSENFRSTTAPGYNGSSFSASLPAQSVTTFVISTGEIEPEQPDADGYFFHDTFEQGTDNWEGRGGAAVASAGSQAYAGSKALAVSGREKAWNGAQKSLNSRTFVPGQEYSFSVCASSETEQNMMLSLQYTGSDGETYYTHIAEGVSVGGYVQLANQNYKIPAGASSLVLYVESESGSGDFSIDEAIGAPAGTAIDGPKAVALILGDVNCDGTVNGSDLSLAKQCLLAKKFPDRISERAADVDQSGVVDADDIALLRDFLLTKITEFPVAEKAVPEIDFAALSQKFGSVNPAPSYKKSDEHNPLISQYFGADPGVMEYDGRVYVYMTDDHLLYDGGNIKNIAYSSINCLRCISSDDLVNWTDHGLINAAGQNGLCKWGGNSWAPTACHKTINGKEQFFIYFANNGNGIAVLQSDSPTGPWRDPIGKALISRSTPNCGNVEWLFDPAVLVDDDGKAYLYFGGGIPNKQYAHPGTARAVQLGDDMTSIVGTPVSIDPPYLFEDSGIHKYNGKYYYSYCTNFDTNGNQYGLTSGAIDYMVSDNPLGPFTYKGEVFKGIGTFFGTGGNNHHTIFEFKNQYYLFYHAQYLQDSMGIKGGYRSTHIDKLTVNADGSMQQVKGTKGGVDQIQLLDPFKPVRAATFSHQGGIQIAGSGNSTVTAEKGDWFRVSGVDCQSAKAMTVKASAQSGGIIKVCTGSAAGTAVTYVEIPAGSSMQEITVPVQNLSGKNDLYFVFNSNISMDSWQLS
;
A
#
# COMPACT_ATOMS: atom_id res chain seq x y z
N MET A 1 11.70 -16.50 73.85
CA MET A 1 12.99 -15.97 74.33
C MET A 1 14.09 -16.67 73.53
N ILE A 2 15.12 -15.93 73.10
CA ILE A 2 16.24 -16.29 72.19
C ILE A 2 15.97 -16.05 70.69
N GLN A 3 16.91 -15.31 70.07
CA GLN A 3 16.81 -14.50 68.83
C GLN A 3 17.99 -14.77 67.89
N LYS A 4 17.86 -14.43 66.60
CA LYS A 4 18.75 -14.74 65.46
C LYS A 4 19.40 -13.50 64.81
N ASN A 5 20.60 -13.74 64.28
CA ASN A 5 21.24 -13.25 63.03
C ASN A 5 21.68 -11.77 62.85
N ARG A 6 22.97 -11.58 62.46
CA ARG A 6 23.43 -11.15 61.11
C ARG A 6 24.97 -10.80 61.06
N ILE A 7 25.53 -10.82 59.83
CA ILE A 7 26.69 -10.09 59.22
C ILE A 7 28.16 -10.62 59.37
N LYS A 8 28.87 -10.69 58.22
CA LYS A 8 30.33 -10.45 58.02
C LYS A 8 30.50 -9.65 56.70
N ARG A 9 31.08 -8.43 56.64
CA ARG A 9 32.47 -7.90 56.81
C ARG A 9 33.31 -8.00 55.51
N ALA A 10 33.75 -6.89 54.85
CA ALA A 10 34.83 -5.91 55.19
C ALA A 10 36.25 -6.52 55.02
N ALA A 11 37.35 -5.87 54.59
CA ALA A 11 37.73 -4.56 54.03
C ALA A 11 39.26 -4.60 53.70
N ALA A 12 39.72 -3.73 52.78
CA ALA A 12 40.95 -2.90 52.81
C ALA A 12 42.42 -3.42 52.59
N PHE A 13 43.21 -2.50 51.98
CA PHE A 13 44.63 -2.08 52.22
C PHE A 13 45.77 -2.31 51.17
N LEU A 14 46.21 -1.16 50.59
CA LEU A 14 47.54 -0.58 50.24
C LEU A 14 48.61 -1.19 49.28
N ALA A 15 49.05 -0.29 48.38
CA ALA A 15 50.43 0.14 48.02
C ALA A 15 51.31 -0.61 46.99
N GLY A 16 51.92 0.16 46.07
CA GLY A 16 53.32 -0.03 45.66
C GLY A 16 53.63 -0.14 44.16
N SER A 17 54.19 0.93 43.60
CA SER A 17 54.74 1.21 42.27
C SER A 17 55.53 0.14 41.47
N ALA A 18 55.34 0.22 40.14
CA ALA A 18 56.33 0.24 39.04
C ALA A 18 56.74 -1.04 38.26
N VAL A 19 56.59 -0.88 36.93
CA VAL A 19 57.30 -1.47 35.77
C VAL A 19 56.73 -2.74 35.10
N LEU A 20 56.06 -2.46 33.97
CA LEU A 20 56.03 -3.15 32.66
C LEU A 20 56.66 -4.56 32.58
N LEU A 21 55.83 -5.58 32.34
CA LEU A 21 55.84 -6.38 31.10
C LEU A 21 54.65 -7.37 31.07
N SER A 22 53.92 -7.35 29.95
CA SER A 22 53.18 -8.47 29.33
C SER A 22 52.33 -9.41 30.19
N GLY A 23 51.02 -9.44 29.94
CA GLY A 23 50.21 -10.64 30.21
C GLY A 23 48.74 -10.38 30.51
N SER A 24 47.88 -10.82 29.57
CA SER A 24 46.47 -11.18 29.74
C SER A 24 45.49 -10.07 30.18
N MET A 25 44.90 -9.37 29.20
CA MET A 25 43.54 -8.84 29.38
C MET A 25 42.57 -10.01 29.28
N ALA A 26 42.07 -10.45 30.43
CA ALA A 26 40.85 -11.22 30.49
C ALA A 26 39.73 -10.33 29.94
N ALA A 27 39.16 -10.76 28.81
CA ALA A 27 37.98 -10.14 28.22
C ALA A 27 36.86 -10.17 29.27
N PHE A 28 36.49 -9.00 29.77
CA PHE A 28 35.14 -8.83 30.32
C PHE A 28 34.16 -9.05 29.17
N PRO A 29 33.08 -9.82 29.36
CA PRO A 29 32.05 -9.92 28.34
C PRO A 29 31.55 -8.49 28.12
N ALA A 30 31.75 -7.99 26.90
CA ALA A 30 31.11 -6.76 26.46
C ALA A 30 29.62 -6.91 26.76
N SER A 31 29.08 -6.00 27.57
CA SER A 31 27.64 -5.83 27.63
C SER A 31 27.18 -5.57 26.21
N VAL A 32 26.46 -6.54 25.65
CA VAL A 32 25.81 -6.41 24.35
C VAL A 32 24.85 -5.23 24.50
N SER A 33 25.25 -4.07 24.00
CA SER A 33 24.35 -2.96 23.78
C SER A 33 23.39 -3.42 22.69
N VAL A 34 22.19 -3.79 23.08
CA VAL A 34 21.09 -3.98 22.14
C VAL A 34 20.89 -2.62 21.47
N SER A 35 21.29 -2.49 20.21
CA SER A 35 20.94 -1.33 19.40
C SER A 35 19.42 -1.20 19.39
N ALA A 36 18.90 -0.03 19.77
CA ALA A 36 17.52 0.30 19.43
C ALA A 36 17.36 0.25 17.90
N ALA A 37 16.16 -0.04 17.41
CA ALA A 37 15.90 0.06 15.98
C ALA A 37 16.09 1.52 15.52
N ASP A 38 16.50 1.71 14.27
CA ASP A 38 16.66 3.06 13.71
C ASP A 38 15.32 3.81 13.72
N CYS A 39 15.34 5.07 14.13
CA CYS A 39 14.20 5.96 13.98
C CYS A 39 14.23 6.52 12.56
N VAL A 40 13.29 6.07 11.74
CA VAL A 40 13.16 6.50 10.35
C VAL A 40 12.23 7.70 10.31
N ILE A 41 12.65 8.80 9.69
CA ILE A 41 11.86 9.99 9.43
C ILE A 41 11.62 10.04 7.93
N ASP A 42 10.37 9.90 7.52
CA ASP A 42 9.96 9.92 6.12
C ASP A 42 9.23 11.23 5.84
N THR A 43 9.95 12.15 5.18
CA THR A 43 9.43 13.47 4.84
C THR A 43 8.42 13.39 3.68
N GLY A 44 8.39 12.29 2.92
CA GLY A 44 7.48 12.04 1.80
C GLY A 44 6.06 11.73 2.28
N THR A 45 5.92 11.01 3.38
CA THR A 45 4.63 10.69 3.99
C THR A 45 4.15 11.81 4.91
N THR A 46 3.06 12.49 4.53
CA THR A 46 2.49 13.63 5.26
C THR A 46 1.15 13.33 5.90
N TYR A 47 0.87 13.97 7.04
CA TYR A 47 -0.43 13.93 7.73
C TYR A 47 -1.07 15.32 7.73
N GLN A 48 -1.50 15.82 8.88
CA GLN A 48 -2.14 17.11 9.03
C GLN A 48 -1.18 18.30 8.94
N THR A 49 -1.69 19.43 8.45
CA THR A 49 -1.03 20.73 8.58
C THR A 49 -1.20 21.26 10.00
N ILE A 50 -0.11 21.76 10.56
CA ILE A 50 -0.05 22.37 11.89
C ILE A 50 -0.39 23.85 11.77
N ARG A 51 -1.45 24.25 12.48
CA ARG A 51 -1.85 25.64 12.67
C ARG A 51 -1.04 26.30 13.77
N GLY A 52 -0.76 25.58 14.87
CA GLY A 52 0.16 26.08 15.89
C GLY A 52 -0.15 25.66 17.33
N PHE A 53 0.55 26.33 18.24
CA PHE A 53 0.51 26.05 19.68
C PHE A 53 0.29 27.34 20.45
N GLY A 54 -0.44 27.29 21.56
CA GLY A 54 -0.68 28.50 22.34
C GLY A 54 -1.46 28.31 23.63
N GLY A 55 -2.20 29.33 24.04
CA GLY A 55 -3.09 29.27 25.20
C GLY A 55 -4.18 30.33 25.20
N ILE A 56 -5.05 30.33 26.22
CA ILE A 56 -6.02 31.42 26.43
C ILE A 56 -5.39 32.60 27.15
N ASN A 57 -5.84 33.79 26.77
CA ASN A 57 -5.81 34.96 27.63
C ASN A 57 -7.25 35.30 28.03
N HIS A 58 -7.53 35.31 29.34
CA HIS A 58 -8.86 35.59 29.87
C HIS A 58 -8.81 36.71 30.91
N PRO A 59 -8.82 37.98 30.47
CA PRO A 59 -8.62 39.15 31.33
C PRO A 59 -9.63 39.28 32.48
N GLU A 60 -10.85 38.79 32.29
CA GLU A 60 -11.92 38.85 33.29
C GLU A 60 -11.66 37.97 34.50
N TRP A 61 -10.98 36.84 34.31
CA TRP A 61 -10.76 35.84 35.37
C TRP A 61 -9.35 35.86 35.91
N ALA A 62 -8.36 36.15 35.05
CA ALA A 62 -6.95 36.11 35.42
C ALA A 62 -6.24 37.46 35.30
N GLY A 63 -6.87 38.50 34.75
CA GLY A 63 -6.22 39.77 34.39
C GLY A 63 -5.44 39.66 33.07
N ASP A 64 -5.39 40.73 32.29
CA ASP A 64 -4.74 40.74 30.97
C ASP A 64 -3.21 40.53 31.08
N LEU A 65 -2.59 40.09 29.99
CA LEU A 65 -1.13 40.04 29.86
C LEU A 65 -0.57 41.46 29.75
N THR A 66 0.49 41.74 30.50
CA THR A 66 1.28 42.96 30.32
C THR A 66 2.02 42.94 28.97
N SER A 67 2.52 44.09 28.51
CA SER A 67 3.32 44.14 27.27
C SER A 67 4.51 43.17 27.28
N SER A 68 5.25 43.10 28.39
CA SER A 68 6.37 42.15 28.53
C SER A 68 5.92 40.69 28.53
N GLN A 69 4.75 40.38 29.12
CA GLN A 69 4.20 39.03 29.09
C GLN A 69 3.71 38.63 27.69
N ARG A 70 3.18 39.57 26.91
CA ARG A 70 2.84 39.32 25.50
C ARG A 70 4.08 39.01 24.66
N GLU A 71 5.18 39.73 24.90
CA GLU A 71 6.49 39.40 24.30
C GLU A 71 6.97 38.01 24.72
N THR A 72 6.88 37.66 26.01
CA THR A 72 7.22 36.30 26.48
C THR A 72 6.34 35.23 25.83
N ALA A 73 5.04 35.48 25.65
CA ALA A 73 4.11 34.50 25.08
C ALA A 73 4.33 34.28 23.58
N PHE A 74 4.38 35.36 22.79
CA PHE A 74 4.32 35.28 21.33
C PHE A 74 5.67 35.51 20.64
N GLY A 75 6.66 36.05 21.34
CA GLY A 75 8.03 36.17 20.82
C GLY A 75 8.73 34.81 20.73
N ASN A 76 9.74 34.70 19.85
CA ASN A 76 10.48 33.46 19.61
C ASN A 76 11.94 33.47 20.13
N GLY A 77 12.37 34.56 20.76
CA GLY A 77 13.72 34.72 21.31
C GLY A 77 14.00 33.89 22.56
N PRO A 78 15.20 34.04 23.17
CA PRO A 78 15.54 33.38 24.43
C PRO A 78 14.51 33.71 25.53
N ASN A 79 14.13 32.70 26.34
CA ASN A 79 13.10 32.83 27.39
C ASN A 79 11.71 33.28 26.89
N GLN A 80 11.38 33.05 25.63
CA GLN A 80 10.04 33.26 25.07
C GLN A 80 9.46 31.94 24.55
N LEU A 81 8.13 31.84 24.55
CA LEU A 81 7.35 30.62 24.29
C LEU A 81 7.09 30.35 22.81
N GLY A 82 7.16 31.36 21.93
CA GLY A 82 6.93 31.20 20.51
C GLY A 82 5.49 30.82 20.14
N PHE A 83 4.50 31.14 20.96
CA PHE A 83 3.11 30.79 20.67
C PHE A 83 2.58 31.45 19.40
N THR A 84 1.79 30.68 18.64
CA THR A 84 1.18 31.06 17.36
C THR A 84 -0.33 30.91 17.35
N MET A 85 -0.90 30.49 18.49
CA MET A 85 -2.33 30.45 18.76
C MET A 85 -2.66 31.32 19.97
N LEU A 86 -3.78 32.03 19.89
CA LEU A 86 -4.38 32.70 21.04
C LEU A 86 -5.88 32.42 21.04
N ARG A 87 -6.37 31.91 22.16
CA ARG A 87 -7.80 31.85 22.45
C ARG A 87 -8.23 33.08 23.24
N VAL A 88 -9.41 33.62 22.92
CA VAL A 88 -10.03 34.72 23.67
C VAL A 88 -11.46 34.41 24.08
N PHE A 89 -11.89 35.04 25.16
CA PHE A 89 -13.24 34.87 25.69
C PHE A 89 -14.26 35.77 24.95
N VAL A 90 -15.38 35.18 24.55
CA VAL A 90 -16.56 35.92 24.09
C VAL A 90 -17.41 36.26 25.30
N ASN A 91 -17.30 37.50 25.79
CA ASN A 91 -18.06 37.93 26.96
C ASN A 91 -19.57 38.06 26.63
N PRO A 92 -20.48 37.53 27.45
CA PRO A 92 -21.92 37.69 27.22
C PRO A 92 -22.40 39.15 27.29
N ASP A 93 -21.69 40.01 28.04
CA ASP A 93 -21.92 41.46 28.02
C ASP A 93 -21.01 42.14 26.99
N LYS A 94 -21.63 42.61 25.89
CA LYS A 94 -20.92 43.31 24.81
C LYS A 94 -20.14 44.55 25.26
N ASN A 95 -20.52 45.17 26.38
CA ASN A 95 -19.80 46.31 26.94
C ASN A 95 -18.44 45.92 27.54
N GLN A 96 -18.15 44.62 27.67
CA GLN A 96 -16.89 44.09 28.18
C GLN A 96 -15.96 43.58 27.08
N TRP A 97 -16.40 43.52 25.81
CA TRP A 97 -15.60 42.98 24.70
C TRP A 97 -14.26 43.69 24.50
N ASN A 98 -14.14 44.95 24.92
CA ASN A 98 -12.89 45.71 24.88
C ASN A 98 -11.75 45.06 25.68
N LYS A 99 -12.05 44.21 26.68
CA LYS A 99 -11.05 43.52 27.49
C LYS A 99 -10.23 42.51 26.68
N ALA A 100 -10.83 41.82 25.72
CA ALA A 100 -10.15 40.84 24.87
C ALA A 100 -9.20 41.48 23.85
N VAL A 101 -9.38 42.78 23.55
CA VAL A 101 -8.77 43.44 22.39
C VAL A 101 -7.25 43.60 22.53
N ALA A 102 -6.74 44.04 23.67
CA ALA A 102 -5.35 44.50 23.76
C ALA A 102 -4.33 43.39 23.46
N THR A 103 -4.49 42.21 24.07
CA THR A 103 -3.63 41.04 23.79
C THR A 103 -3.94 40.42 22.43
N ALA A 104 -5.21 40.37 22.01
CA ALA A 104 -5.58 39.83 20.69
C ALA A 104 -5.05 40.66 19.52
N LYS A 105 -5.04 41.99 19.68
CA LYS A 105 -4.47 42.92 18.71
C LYS A 105 -2.96 42.75 18.61
N TYR A 106 -2.27 42.70 19.75
CA TYR A 106 -0.84 42.42 19.76
C TYR A 106 -0.53 41.08 19.07
N ALA A 107 -1.29 40.03 19.38
CA ALA A 107 -1.15 38.72 18.75
C ALA A 107 -1.35 38.81 17.22
N SER A 108 -2.41 39.48 16.76
CA SER A 108 -2.70 39.67 15.33
C SER A 108 -1.58 40.43 14.60
N GLU A 109 -1.04 41.49 15.21
CA GLU A 109 0.09 42.27 14.68
C GLU A 109 1.39 41.44 14.56
N HIS A 110 1.46 40.31 15.27
CA HIS A 110 2.58 39.36 15.25
C HIS A 110 2.24 38.04 14.54
N ASN A 111 1.22 38.04 13.66
CA ASN A 111 0.79 36.89 12.86
C ASN A 111 0.39 35.66 13.69
N VAL A 112 -0.11 35.86 14.91
CA VAL A 112 -0.69 34.81 15.75
C VAL A 112 -2.14 34.59 15.35
N THR A 113 -2.55 33.34 15.20
CA THR A 113 -3.93 32.97 14.91
C THR A 113 -4.79 33.17 16.15
N VAL A 114 -5.81 34.02 16.05
CA VAL A 114 -6.74 34.29 17.16
C VAL A 114 -8.08 33.62 16.89
N PHE A 115 -8.60 32.86 17.86
CA PHE A 115 -9.97 32.33 17.83
C PHE A 115 -10.68 32.61 19.14
N ALA A 116 -12.00 32.51 19.13
CA ALA A 116 -12.82 32.93 20.27
C ALA A 116 -13.82 31.84 20.69
N SER A 117 -14.11 31.80 21.99
CA SER A 117 -15.04 30.84 22.56
C SER A 117 -15.98 31.50 23.59
N PRO A 118 -17.28 31.23 23.55
CA PRO A 118 -18.25 31.62 24.57
C PRO A 118 -18.42 30.52 25.63
N TRP A 119 -18.59 30.92 26.89
CA TRP A 119 -19.00 30.03 27.98
C TRP A 119 -20.49 30.14 28.28
N GLU A 120 -21.04 31.33 28.07
CA GLU A 120 -22.43 31.65 28.34
C GLU A 120 -22.96 32.58 27.25
N PRO A 121 -24.21 32.41 26.80
CA PRO A 121 -24.89 33.40 25.99
C PRO A 121 -25.25 34.63 26.85
N PRO A 122 -25.64 35.76 26.23
CA PRO A 122 -26.23 36.89 26.95
C PRO A 122 -27.36 36.45 27.88
N SER A 123 -27.35 36.94 29.13
CA SER A 123 -28.26 36.47 30.18
C SER A 123 -29.75 36.66 29.85
N ASN A 124 -30.08 37.63 29.01
CA ASN A 124 -31.44 37.86 28.52
C ASN A 124 -31.89 36.89 27.41
N LEU A 125 -30.98 36.07 26.88
CA LEU A 125 -31.27 35.02 25.89
C LEU A 125 -31.35 33.62 26.52
N ALA A 126 -30.78 33.41 27.71
CA ALA A 126 -30.78 32.13 28.41
C ALA A 126 -31.89 31.99 29.46
N GLU A 127 -32.15 30.74 29.83
CA GLU A 127 -32.95 30.34 30.99
C GLU A 127 -32.12 29.42 31.91
N SER A 128 -32.65 29.04 33.08
CA SER A 128 -31.97 28.10 33.98
C SER A 128 -31.85 26.72 33.32
N GLY A 129 -30.66 26.12 33.35
CA GLY A 129 -30.43 24.76 32.81
C GLY A 129 -30.85 23.62 33.75
N GLY A 130 -31.39 23.93 34.94
CA GLY A 130 -31.86 22.93 35.90
C GLY A 130 -30.77 21.94 36.32
N SER A 131 -31.10 20.64 36.30
CA SER A 131 -30.15 19.56 36.61
C SER A 131 -29.14 19.27 35.49
N ASN A 132 -29.36 19.82 34.30
CA ASN A 132 -28.54 19.53 33.12
C ASN A 132 -27.41 20.55 32.96
N GLY A 133 -27.59 21.77 33.47
CA GLY A 133 -26.51 22.75 33.54
C GLY A 133 -26.88 24.06 34.21
N LYS A 134 -25.93 24.98 34.30
CA LYS A 134 -26.13 26.31 34.90
C LYS A 134 -27.15 27.12 34.10
N LEU A 135 -26.95 27.18 32.79
CA LEU A 135 -27.83 27.85 31.83
C LEU A 135 -28.25 26.90 30.71
N HIS A 136 -29.33 27.25 30.03
CA HIS A 136 -29.77 26.61 28.78
C HIS A 136 -30.18 27.70 27.78
N LEU A 137 -29.79 27.54 26.51
CA LEU A 137 -30.21 28.43 25.43
C LEU A 137 -31.42 27.83 24.70
N PRO A 138 -32.64 28.35 24.88
CA PRO A 138 -33.82 27.81 24.22
C PRO A 138 -33.81 28.12 22.72
N SER A 139 -34.28 27.18 21.89
CA SER A 139 -34.28 27.27 20.42
C SER A 139 -34.90 28.55 19.85
N ARG A 140 -35.90 29.13 20.53
CA ARG A 140 -36.50 30.44 20.17
C ARG A 140 -35.49 31.60 20.10
N ASN A 141 -34.34 31.45 20.74
CA ASN A 141 -33.29 32.47 20.82
C ASN A 141 -32.02 32.13 20.00
N TYR A 142 -31.99 31.02 19.25
CA TYR A 142 -30.83 30.64 18.43
C TYR A 142 -30.44 31.71 17.42
N GLY A 143 -31.40 32.32 16.73
CA GLY A 143 -31.11 33.42 15.81
C GLY A 143 -30.45 34.63 16.48
N ALA A 144 -30.91 35.00 17.68
CA ALA A 144 -30.33 36.11 18.43
C ALA A 144 -28.92 35.79 18.94
N TYR A 145 -28.66 34.53 19.32
CA TYR A 145 -27.34 34.08 19.74
C TYR A 145 -26.34 34.03 18.56
N ALA A 146 -26.75 33.53 17.39
CA ALA A 146 -25.93 33.59 16.18
C ALA A 146 -25.55 35.04 15.82
N THR A 147 -26.49 35.98 15.95
CA THR A 147 -26.20 37.42 15.79
C THR A 147 -25.17 37.90 16.82
N HIS A 148 -25.28 37.50 18.09
CA HIS A 148 -24.31 37.87 19.12
C HIS A 148 -22.89 37.40 18.79
N LEU A 149 -22.72 36.15 18.35
CA LEU A 149 -21.42 35.62 17.92
C LEU A 149 -20.86 36.37 16.71
N ASN A 150 -21.71 36.64 15.71
CA ASN A 150 -21.33 37.40 14.52
C ASN A 150 -20.96 38.86 14.85
N ASP A 151 -21.67 39.50 15.78
CA ASP A 151 -21.39 40.85 16.26
C ASP A 151 -20.06 40.92 17.00
N PHE A 152 -19.71 39.90 17.81
CA PHE A 152 -18.40 39.82 18.45
C PHE A 152 -17.29 39.72 17.41
N GLY A 153 -17.42 38.83 16.41
CA GLY A 153 -16.42 38.71 15.35
C GLY A 153 -16.25 40.01 14.56
N ASN A 154 -17.35 40.70 14.24
CA ASN A 154 -17.31 42.02 13.60
C ASN A 154 -16.67 43.08 14.49
N TYR A 155 -16.95 43.07 15.79
CA TYR A 155 -16.33 43.98 16.76
C TYR A 155 -14.81 43.79 16.83
N MET A 156 -14.34 42.54 16.91
CA MET A 156 -12.91 42.22 16.92
C MET A 156 -12.25 42.70 15.61
N LYS A 157 -12.89 42.45 14.46
CA LYS A 157 -12.42 42.90 13.15
C LYS A 157 -12.29 44.43 13.07
N GLN A 158 -13.28 45.17 13.57
CA GLN A 158 -13.23 46.64 13.65
C GLN A 158 -12.08 47.17 14.54
N ASN A 159 -11.64 46.37 15.50
CA ASN A 159 -10.53 46.68 16.39
C ASN A 159 -9.18 46.13 15.89
N GLY A 160 -9.10 45.66 14.64
CA GLY A 160 -7.87 45.19 14.01
C GLY A 160 -7.52 43.73 14.31
N VAL A 161 -8.48 42.92 14.78
CA VAL A 161 -8.30 41.49 15.05
C VAL A 161 -9.20 40.68 14.13
N ASN A 162 -8.61 40.02 13.14
CA ASN A 162 -9.34 39.07 12.31
C ASN A 162 -9.36 37.71 13.02
N LEU A 163 -10.52 37.35 13.60
CA LEU A 163 -10.69 36.01 14.16
C LEU A 163 -10.60 34.97 13.05
N TYR A 164 -9.89 33.88 13.31
CA TYR A 164 -9.85 32.72 12.44
C TYR A 164 -11.14 31.92 12.54
N SER A 165 -11.63 31.69 13.76
CA SER A 165 -12.90 31.03 14.04
C SER A 165 -13.52 31.50 15.35
N ILE A 166 -14.80 31.21 15.52
CA ILE A 166 -15.55 31.33 16.78
C ILE A 166 -16.28 30.01 17.07
N SER A 167 -16.20 29.49 18.29
CA SER A 167 -16.92 28.25 18.64
C SER A 167 -18.37 28.51 19.02
N VAL A 168 -19.21 27.47 18.88
CA VAL A 168 -20.62 27.53 19.30
C VAL A 168 -20.74 27.70 20.82
N GLN A 169 -19.98 26.91 21.58
CA GLN A 169 -20.07 26.81 23.04
C GLN A 169 -18.86 26.05 23.59
N ASN A 170 -18.26 26.59 24.66
CA ASN A 170 -17.29 25.87 25.48
C ASN A 170 -17.97 24.81 26.36
N GLU A 171 -17.49 23.56 26.31
CA GLU A 171 -17.85 22.45 27.20
C GLU A 171 -19.36 22.30 27.48
N PRO A 172 -20.19 22.16 26.44
CA PRO A 172 -21.63 21.97 26.60
C PRO A 172 -22.03 20.70 27.38
N ASP A 173 -21.11 19.74 27.50
CA ASP A 173 -21.22 18.47 28.23
C ASP A 173 -20.54 18.49 29.61
N TYR A 174 -19.93 19.62 30.01
CA TYR A 174 -19.54 19.93 31.39
C TYR A 174 -20.43 21.03 31.98
N ALA A 175 -21.71 20.98 31.64
CA ALA A 175 -22.60 22.12 31.80
C ALA A 175 -23.01 22.46 33.24
N HIS A 176 -22.60 21.70 34.26
CA HIS A 176 -22.91 22.12 35.64
C HIS A 176 -22.35 23.51 35.98
N ASP A 177 -21.21 23.87 35.38
CA ASP A 177 -20.62 25.20 35.51
C ASP A 177 -21.07 26.15 34.39
N TRP A 178 -21.48 25.62 33.23
CA TRP A 178 -21.67 26.38 31.97
C TRP A 178 -23.06 26.20 31.33
N THR A 179 -23.19 26.67 30.09
CA THR A 179 -24.46 26.53 29.34
C THR A 179 -24.56 25.12 28.73
N TYR A 180 -25.62 24.41 29.10
CA TYR A 180 -25.95 23.09 28.56
C TYR A 180 -26.46 23.19 27.13
N TRP A 181 -26.01 22.25 26.31
CA TRP A 181 -26.57 21.92 25.01
C TRP A 181 -26.63 20.41 24.86
N SER A 182 -27.76 19.86 24.42
CA SER A 182 -27.78 18.49 23.91
C SER A 182 -27.03 18.39 22.58
N THR A 183 -26.62 17.18 22.20
CA THR A 183 -25.93 16.95 20.92
C THR A 183 -26.80 17.29 19.71
N ASP A 184 -28.12 17.09 19.83
CA ASP A 184 -29.08 17.45 18.78
C ASP A 184 -29.31 18.97 18.71
N GLU A 185 -29.39 19.66 19.84
CA GLU A 185 -29.54 21.13 19.86
C GLU A 185 -28.34 21.84 19.24
N ALA A 186 -27.13 21.41 19.57
CA ALA A 186 -25.92 22.00 18.99
C ALA A 186 -25.84 21.74 17.47
N MET A 187 -26.15 20.51 17.04
CA MET A 187 -26.21 20.16 15.62
C MET A 187 -27.28 20.98 14.87
N ASN A 188 -28.47 21.13 15.44
CA ASN A 188 -29.56 21.91 14.86
C ASN A 188 -29.20 23.40 14.76
N PHE A 189 -28.56 23.97 15.79
CA PHE A 189 -28.09 25.35 15.76
C PHE A 189 -27.10 25.57 14.61
N ILE A 190 -26.11 24.69 14.46
CA ILE A 190 -25.14 24.79 13.36
C ILE A 190 -25.85 24.65 12.01
N ALA A 191 -26.75 23.67 11.86
CA ALA A 191 -27.46 23.42 10.61
C ALA A 191 -28.35 24.59 10.16
N ASP A 192 -29.05 25.23 11.10
CA ASP A 192 -30.10 26.22 10.79
C ASP A 192 -29.67 27.68 10.96
N TYR A 193 -28.53 27.92 11.63
CA TYR A 193 -28.05 29.27 11.95
C TYR A 193 -26.55 29.47 11.74
N GLY A 194 -25.77 28.42 11.50
CA GLY A 194 -24.32 28.55 11.33
C GLY A 194 -23.92 29.42 10.14
N ASP A 195 -24.70 29.38 9.05
CA ASP A 195 -24.54 30.20 7.85
C ASP A 195 -24.75 31.72 8.08
N LYS A 196 -25.35 32.10 9.20
CA LYS A 196 -25.55 33.51 9.60
C LYS A 196 -24.34 34.11 10.29
N ILE A 197 -23.37 33.28 10.71
CA ILE A 197 -22.13 33.72 11.33
C ILE A 197 -21.10 33.91 10.22
N THR A 198 -21.09 35.11 9.62
CA THR A 198 -20.25 35.43 8.46
C THR A 198 -18.99 36.23 8.82
N SER A 199 -18.87 36.69 10.06
CA SER A 199 -17.74 37.50 10.51
C SER A 199 -16.41 36.74 10.55
N THR A 200 -16.47 35.41 10.68
CA THR A 200 -15.35 34.48 10.80
C THR A 200 -15.86 33.06 10.56
N ARG A 201 -14.98 32.06 10.58
CA ARG A 201 -15.34 30.64 10.48
C ARG A 201 -16.07 30.15 11.73
N LEU A 202 -16.94 29.17 11.58
CA LEU A 202 -17.65 28.57 12.72
C LEU A 202 -16.95 27.29 13.18
N MET A 203 -16.61 27.24 14.46
CA MET A 203 -16.07 26.05 15.11
C MET A 203 -17.19 25.30 15.84
N SER A 204 -17.11 23.96 15.85
CA SER A 204 -18.00 23.10 16.63
C SER A 204 -18.07 23.52 18.12
N PRO A 205 -19.04 23.01 18.89
CA PRO A 205 -18.92 23.04 20.34
C PRO A 205 -17.66 22.29 20.77
N GLU A 206 -17.04 22.76 21.84
CA GLU A 206 -15.76 22.26 22.35
C GLU A 206 -16.03 21.26 23.46
N SER A 207 -16.22 19.98 23.12
CA SER A 207 -16.62 18.96 24.10
C SER A 207 -15.52 18.65 25.13
N PHE A 208 -15.97 18.43 26.37
CA PHE A 208 -15.19 18.00 27.52
C PHE A 208 -14.71 16.54 27.41
N GLN A 209 -13.43 16.30 27.68
CA GLN A 209 -12.71 15.00 27.67
C GLN A 209 -12.67 14.22 26.36
N PHE A 210 -13.21 14.73 25.25
CA PHE A 210 -13.23 14.01 23.96
C PHE A 210 -13.67 12.54 24.10
N SER A 211 -14.67 12.32 24.94
CA SER A 211 -15.02 11.01 25.47
C SER A 211 -15.64 10.09 24.40
N PRO A 212 -15.48 8.75 24.52
CA PRO A 212 -16.09 7.80 23.60
C PRO A 212 -17.63 7.90 23.57
N ASP A 213 -18.23 7.54 22.43
CA ASP A 213 -19.68 7.51 22.25
C ASP A 213 -20.32 6.56 23.29
N GLY A 214 -21.32 7.03 24.02
CA GLY A 214 -22.03 6.25 25.05
C GLY A 214 -21.30 6.10 26.40
N ALA A 215 -20.27 6.91 26.69
CA ALA A 215 -19.61 6.89 28.00
C ALA A 215 -20.61 7.12 29.15
N SER A 216 -20.65 6.19 30.10
CA SER A 216 -21.69 6.11 31.14
C SER A 216 -21.68 7.24 32.16
N TRP A 217 -20.59 8.00 32.25
CA TRP A 217 -20.45 9.15 33.14
C TRP A 217 -20.86 10.48 32.48
N ILE A 218 -21.18 10.47 31.18
CA ILE A 218 -21.79 11.62 30.50
C ILE A 218 -23.30 11.54 30.71
N ASN A 219 -23.84 12.52 31.42
CA ASN A 219 -25.27 12.54 31.75
C ASN A 219 -26.12 12.66 30.46
N GLY A 220 -27.14 11.81 30.33
CA GLY A 220 -28.01 11.78 29.14
C GLY A 220 -27.35 11.26 27.85
N GLY A 221 -26.06 10.93 27.87
CA GLY A 221 -25.29 10.52 26.69
C GLY A 221 -24.99 11.66 25.71
N ASP A 222 -25.24 12.92 26.07
CA ASP A 222 -24.94 14.10 25.26
C ASP A 222 -23.56 14.65 25.61
N GLY A 223 -22.54 14.23 24.87
CA GLY A 223 -21.17 14.66 25.10
C GLY A 223 -20.14 13.89 24.28
N GLY A 224 -18.88 14.26 24.46
CA GLY A 224 -17.74 13.63 23.80
C GLY A 224 -17.83 13.66 22.28
N LYS A 225 -17.38 12.55 21.68
CA LYS A 225 -17.40 12.33 20.23
C LYS A 225 -18.79 12.37 19.60
N ARG A 226 -19.86 12.27 20.40
CA ARG A 226 -21.24 12.27 19.89
C ARG A 226 -21.63 13.62 19.29
N PHE A 227 -21.12 14.74 19.79
CA PHE A 227 -21.32 16.06 19.16
C PHE A 227 -20.83 16.04 17.71
N TYR A 228 -19.60 15.58 17.49
CA TYR A 228 -18.99 15.57 16.16
C TYR A 228 -19.67 14.55 15.25
N LYS A 229 -20.01 13.36 15.75
CA LYS A 229 -20.78 12.35 15.02
C LYS A 229 -22.11 12.89 14.51
N LYS A 230 -22.84 13.65 15.33
CA LYS A 230 -24.11 14.27 14.95
C LYS A 230 -23.92 15.37 13.89
N ILE A 231 -22.88 16.20 14.05
CA ILE A 231 -22.54 17.25 13.07
C ILE A 231 -22.16 16.63 11.72
N MET A 232 -21.24 15.65 11.70
CA MET A 232 -20.82 14.95 10.47
C MET A 232 -21.97 14.19 9.82
N GLY A 233 -22.89 13.65 10.60
CA GLY A 233 -24.08 12.96 10.11
C GLY A 233 -25.17 13.88 9.54
N ASN A 234 -25.06 15.20 9.69
CA ASN A 234 -26.00 16.17 9.14
C ASN A 234 -25.30 17.05 8.09
N ALA A 235 -25.69 16.91 6.82
CA ALA A 235 -25.04 17.61 5.71
C ALA A 235 -24.99 19.15 5.85
N LYS A 236 -26.04 19.78 6.41
CA LYS A 236 -26.06 21.22 6.63
C LYS A 236 -25.15 21.61 7.79
N ALA A 237 -25.22 20.88 8.90
CA ALA A 237 -24.36 21.15 10.05
C ALA A 237 -22.88 20.98 9.65
N MET A 238 -22.57 19.91 8.93
CA MET A 238 -21.24 19.66 8.41
C MET A 238 -20.79 20.76 7.45
N ALA A 239 -21.65 21.22 6.53
CA ALA A 239 -21.30 22.33 5.63
C ALA A 239 -20.98 23.63 6.39
N ASN A 240 -21.76 23.95 7.42
CA ASN A 240 -21.61 25.18 8.21
C ASN A 240 -20.51 25.12 9.29
N CYS A 241 -20.00 23.95 9.65
CA CYS A 241 -18.96 23.78 10.68
C CYS A 241 -17.57 23.74 10.05
N ASP A 242 -16.76 24.77 10.14
CA ASP A 242 -15.45 24.86 9.47
C ASP A 242 -14.30 24.17 10.22
N VAL A 243 -14.35 24.15 11.55
CA VAL A 243 -13.29 23.64 12.44
C VAL A 243 -13.90 22.84 13.57
N PHE A 244 -13.29 21.73 13.96
CA PHE A 244 -13.69 20.98 15.16
C PHE A 244 -12.77 21.33 16.33
N GLY A 245 -13.36 21.67 17.48
CA GLY A 245 -12.63 21.94 18.73
C GLY A 245 -12.97 20.93 19.81
N THR A 246 -12.01 20.53 20.65
CA THR A 246 -12.23 19.62 21.78
C THR A 246 -11.22 19.80 22.91
N HIS A 247 -11.50 19.22 24.09
CA HIS A 247 -10.65 19.26 25.29
C HIS A 247 -10.21 17.86 25.75
N TYR A 248 -8.95 17.69 26.18
CA TYR A 248 -8.38 16.39 26.59
C TYR A 248 -8.33 16.14 28.11
N TYR A 249 -9.19 16.80 28.88
CA TYR A 249 -9.22 16.63 30.34
C TYR A 249 -9.50 15.17 30.75
N GLY A 250 -8.47 14.46 31.18
CA GLY A 250 -8.59 13.05 31.58
C GLY A 250 -8.75 12.07 30.41
N THR A 251 -8.54 12.52 29.17
CA THR A 251 -8.61 11.68 27.97
C THR A 251 -7.39 10.78 27.91
N THR A 252 -7.62 9.47 27.89
CA THR A 252 -6.54 8.50 27.67
C THR A 252 -6.16 8.46 26.19
N ARG A 253 -4.93 8.04 25.89
CA ARG A 253 -4.44 7.95 24.50
C ARG A 253 -5.35 7.09 23.62
N ASP A 254 -5.91 6.00 24.15
CA ASP A 254 -6.83 5.13 23.39
C ASP A 254 -8.14 5.82 23.00
N TRP A 255 -8.52 6.89 23.70
CA TRP A 255 -9.72 7.67 23.37
C TRP A 255 -9.42 8.83 22.43
N MET A 256 -8.15 9.15 22.20
CA MET A 256 -7.73 10.26 21.35
C MET A 256 -7.93 9.96 19.85
N ASP A 257 -7.96 8.69 19.44
CA ASP A 257 -8.13 8.28 18.03
C ASP A 257 -9.58 8.46 17.57
N TYR A 258 -9.83 9.21 16.50
CA TYR A 258 -11.15 9.32 15.88
C TYR A 258 -11.07 9.44 14.34
N PRO A 259 -10.85 8.31 13.63
CA PRO A 259 -10.55 8.34 12.20
C PRO A 259 -11.62 8.99 11.33
N ASP A 260 -12.91 8.84 11.65
CA ASP A 260 -13.99 9.48 10.87
C ASP A 260 -13.87 11.01 10.90
N LEU A 261 -13.51 11.58 12.05
CA LEU A 261 -13.35 13.03 12.21
C LEU A 261 -12.05 13.51 11.58
N GLU A 262 -10.98 12.73 11.70
CA GLU A 262 -9.68 13.04 11.10
C GLU A 262 -9.72 13.03 9.57
N ASN A 263 -10.53 12.14 8.98
CA ASN A 263 -10.70 12.01 7.54
C ASN A 263 -11.86 12.86 6.99
N CYS A 264 -12.52 13.67 7.80
CA CYS A 264 -13.66 14.48 7.36
C CYS A 264 -13.28 15.70 6.50
N GLY A 265 -11.97 15.95 6.33
CA GLY A 265 -11.43 17.07 5.55
C GLY A 265 -11.43 18.43 6.27
N LYS A 266 -11.69 18.45 7.58
CA LYS A 266 -11.68 19.66 8.41
C LYS A 266 -10.68 19.54 9.56
N GLU A 267 -10.15 20.68 10.00
CA GLU A 267 -9.14 20.71 11.06
C GLU A 267 -9.75 20.31 12.42
N LEU A 268 -9.05 19.48 13.19
CA LEU A 268 -9.37 19.17 14.59
C LEU A 268 -8.37 19.85 15.53
N TRP A 269 -8.87 20.62 16.49
CA TRP A 269 -8.06 21.46 17.38
C TRP A 269 -8.26 21.03 18.83
N MET A 270 -7.15 20.94 19.57
CA MET A 270 -7.19 20.96 21.03
C MET A 270 -7.24 22.41 21.49
N THR A 271 -8.41 22.85 21.91
CA THR A 271 -8.70 24.26 22.20
C THR A 271 -8.55 24.61 23.67
N GLU A 272 -8.46 23.60 24.53
CA GLU A 272 -8.20 23.76 25.95
C GLU A 272 -7.69 22.49 26.62
N VAL A 273 -6.60 22.62 27.38
CA VAL A 273 -6.18 21.59 28.33
C VAL A 273 -5.19 22.15 29.36
N TYR A 274 -5.15 21.54 30.54
CA TYR A 274 -3.96 21.52 31.40
C TYR A 274 -3.68 20.07 31.81
N VAL A 275 -2.40 19.72 31.90
CA VAL A 275 -1.96 18.35 32.24
C VAL A 275 -0.66 18.41 33.05
N PRO A 276 -0.46 17.55 34.07
CA PRO A 276 -1.41 16.55 34.58
C PRO A 276 -2.40 17.11 35.62
N ASN A 277 -2.22 18.34 36.12
CA ASN A 277 -3.07 18.95 37.14
C ASN A 277 -3.00 20.49 37.10
N SER A 278 -3.82 21.14 37.92
CA SER A 278 -3.83 22.58 38.15
C SER A 278 -3.48 22.95 39.60
N GLU A 279 -2.64 22.16 40.26
CA GLU A 279 -2.29 22.38 41.66
C GLU A 279 -1.50 23.69 41.86
N GLU A 280 -1.55 24.22 43.08
CA GLU A 280 -0.83 25.44 43.45
C GLU A 280 0.69 25.27 43.17
N LYS A 281 1.28 26.24 42.47
CA LYS A 281 2.71 26.28 42.10
C LYS A 281 3.23 24.99 41.44
N SER A 282 2.43 24.39 40.56
CA SER A 282 2.78 23.14 39.87
C SER A 282 3.47 23.34 38.51
N SER A 283 3.53 24.57 37.99
CA SER A 283 4.08 24.92 36.68
C SER A 283 5.54 24.48 36.46
N ASP A 284 6.34 24.41 37.53
CA ASP A 284 7.77 24.07 37.50
C ASP A 284 8.12 22.66 38.03
N ARG A 285 7.12 21.83 38.38
CA ARG A 285 7.37 20.49 38.91
C ARG A 285 7.96 19.56 37.85
N PHE A 286 8.99 18.83 38.22
CA PHE A 286 9.73 17.90 37.35
C PHE A 286 9.94 16.56 38.07
N PRO A 287 9.78 15.39 37.43
CA PRO A 287 9.54 15.14 36.00
C PRO A 287 8.09 15.36 35.53
N GLU A 288 7.19 15.82 36.41
CA GLU A 288 5.75 16.00 36.12
C GLU A 288 5.47 16.74 34.80
N ALA A 289 6.22 17.80 34.50
CA ALA A 289 6.07 18.56 33.26
C ALA A 289 6.21 17.73 31.97
N LEU A 290 6.89 16.57 31.97
CA LEU A 290 6.99 15.70 30.79
C LEU A 290 5.62 15.22 30.29
N ALA A 291 4.60 15.18 31.16
CA ALA A 291 3.23 14.88 30.78
C ALA A 291 2.65 15.87 29.77
N VAL A 292 3.15 17.12 29.75
CA VAL A 292 2.76 18.12 28.74
C VAL A 292 3.26 17.71 27.35
N ALA A 293 4.55 17.34 27.25
CA ALA A 293 5.14 16.94 25.98
C ALA A 293 4.50 15.65 25.43
N GLU A 294 4.21 14.69 26.31
CA GLU A 294 3.53 13.44 25.92
C GLU A 294 2.08 13.70 25.49
N ASN A 295 1.34 14.58 26.17
CA ASN A 295 -0.04 14.90 25.78
C ASN A 295 -0.08 15.60 24.40
N ILE A 296 0.85 16.51 24.14
CA ILE A 296 1.03 17.13 22.82
C ILE A 296 1.37 16.06 21.77
N HIS A 297 2.37 15.22 22.06
CA HIS A 297 2.76 14.13 21.15
C HIS A 297 1.58 13.23 20.81
N ASN A 298 0.81 12.79 21.81
CA ASN A 298 -0.35 11.94 21.62
C ASN A 298 -1.41 12.64 20.76
N GLY A 299 -1.72 13.91 21.03
CA GLY A 299 -2.66 14.66 20.22
C GLY A 299 -2.21 14.81 18.75
N MET A 300 -0.92 15.07 18.52
CA MET A 300 -0.38 15.23 17.17
C MET A 300 -0.30 13.90 16.41
N CYS A 301 0.06 12.80 17.07
CA CYS A 301 0.31 11.51 16.44
C CYS A 301 -0.91 10.57 16.38
N VAL A 302 -1.90 10.76 17.26
CA VAL A 302 -3.09 9.89 17.34
C VAL A 302 -4.32 10.56 16.74
N SER A 303 -4.60 11.80 17.14
CA SER A 303 -5.84 12.49 16.73
C SER A 303 -5.68 13.38 15.51
N ASN A 304 -4.49 13.38 14.89
CA ASN A 304 -4.13 14.31 13.83
C ASN A 304 -4.48 15.78 14.14
N LEU A 305 -4.22 16.24 15.38
CA LEU A 305 -4.51 17.63 15.75
C LEU A 305 -3.73 18.63 14.89
N SER A 306 -4.41 19.68 14.44
CA SER A 306 -3.78 20.84 13.78
C SER A 306 -3.36 21.92 14.77
N ALA A 307 -3.97 22.00 15.96
CA ALA A 307 -3.63 23.01 16.96
C ALA A 307 -3.68 22.44 18.38
N TYR A 308 -2.86 23.03 19.27
CA TYR A 308 -2.86 22.69 20.70
C TYR A 308 -2.79 23.94 21.58
N VAL A 309 -3.81 24.13 22.41
CA VAL A 309 -4.01 25.35 23.21
C VAL A 309 -4.14 24.97 24.67
N TRP A 310 -3.20 25.47 25.47
CA TRP A 310 -3.25 25.37 26.92
C TRP A 310 -4.36 26.25 27.48
N TRP A 311 -4.93 25.90 28.64
CA TRP A 311 -5.94 26.72 29.31
C TRP A 311 -5.43 28.14 29.57
N TYR A 312 -4.72 28.45 30.66
CA TYR A 312 -4.14 29.79 30.87
C TYR A 312 -2.69 29.92 30.41
N ILE A 313 -2.38 30.93 29.58
CA ILE A 313 -0.98 31.29 29.27
C ILE A 313 -0.22 31.65 30.55
N ARG A 314 -0.74 32.62 31.33
CA ARG A 314 -0.17 33.06 32.61
C ARG A 314 -0.95 32.49 33.78
N ARG A 315 -0.35 31.51 34.47
CA ARG A 315 -0.89 30.96 35.73
C ARG A 315 0.18 30.16 36.47
N GLN A 316 0.04 30.03 37.77
CA GLN A 316 0.88 29.16 38.63
C GLN A 316 0.95 27.66 38.27
N TYR A 317 0.17 27.21 37.28
CA TYR A 317 0.21 25.87 36.70
C TYR A 317 0.35 25.90 35.17
N GLY A 318 0.52 27.08 34.57
CA GLY A 318 0.54 27.29 33.13
C GLY A 318 1.95 27.37 32.52
N PRO A 319 2.04 27.67 31.22
CA PRO A 319 3.29 27.84 30.49
C PRO A 319 4.13 29.04 30.95
N MET A 320 3.48 30.07 31.51
CA MET A 320 4.12 31.25 32.07
C MET A 320 3.70 31.41 33.53
N ASN A 321 4.69 31.62 34.39
CA ASN A 321 4.47 31.93 35.79
C ASN A 321 3.84 33.32 35.96
N GLU A 322 3.26 33.59 37.13
CA GLU A 322 2.58 34.86 37.40
C GLU A 322 3.52 36.09 37.29
N ASP A 323 4.83 35.90 37.51
CA ASP A 323 5.86 36.93 37.35
C ASP A 323 6.29 37.17 35.88
N GLY A 324 5.75 36.40 34.93
CA GLY A 324 6.07 36.48 33.51
C GLY A 324 7.25 35.59 33.07
N SER A 325 7.85 34.80 33.96
CA SER A 325 8.89 33.83 33.59
C SER A 325 8.32 32.58 32.91
N VAL A 326 9.09 31.97 32.00
CA VAL A 326 8.71 30.69 31.36
C VAL A 326 8.86 29.55 32.36
N SER A 327 7.78 28.80 32.58
CA SER A 327 7.78 27.64 33.49
C SER A 327 8.35 26.38 32.82
N LYS A 328 8.56 25.32 33.59
CA LYS A 328 8.95 24.00 33.07
C LYS A 328 7.90 23.44 32.11
N ARG A 329 6.61 23.62 32.39
CA ARG A 329 5.51 23.25 31.45
C ARG A 329 5.58 24.08 30.17
N GLY A 330 5.89 25.38 30.28
CA GLY A 330 6.13 26.24 29.12
C GLY A 330 7.33 25.82 28.29
N ALA A 331 8.42 25.38 28.95
CA ALA A 331 9.59 24.84 28.28
C ALA A 331 9.32 23.52 27.55
N MET A 332 8.30 22.74 27.95
CA MET A 332 7.85 21.57 27.18
C MET A 332 7.05 21.97 25.95
N MET A 333 6.16 22.97 26.06
CA MET A 333 5.45 23.49 24.89
C MET A 333 6.40 24.15 23.89
N ALA A 334 7.41 24.87 24.38
CA ALA A 334 8.45 25.52 23.59
C ALA A 334 9.24 24.54 22.69
N GLN A 335 9.31 23.25 23.07
CA GLN A 335 9.91 22.21 22.22
C GLN A 335 9.16 22.03 20.90
N TYR A 336 7.87 22.36 20.87
CA TYR A 336 7.06 22.33 19.66
C TYR A 336 6.91 23.72 19.05
N SER A 337 6.44 24.71 19.83
CA SER A 337 5.97 26.00 19.32
C SER A 337 7.04 26.88 18.66
N LYS A 338 8.32 26.73 19.03
CA LYS A 338 9.39 27.61 18.56
C LYS A 338 9.83 27.33 17.12
N TRP A 339 9.74 26.07 16.70
CA TRP A 339 10.23 25.60 15.39
C TRP A 339 9.15 24.99 14.51
N ILE A 340 8.06 24.46 15.10
CA ILE A 340 6.89 24.03 14.33
C ILE A 340 5.96 25.23 14.17
N ARG A 341 6.09 25.93 13.04
CA ARG A 341 5.35 27.18 12.77
C ARG A 341 4.08 26.91 11.94
N PRO A 342 3.12 27.85 11.87
CA PRO A 342 1.92 27.69 11.06
C PRO A 342 2.29 27.34 9.61
N GLY A 343 1.67 26.30 9.08
CA GLY A 343 1.96 25.77 7.74
C GLY A 343 2.94 24.59 7.71
N ALA A 344 3.63 24.30 8.82
CA ALA A 344 4.37 23.06 8.96
C ALA A 344 3.42 21.85 8.81
N VAL A 345 3.92 20.74 8.30
CA VAL A 345 3.15 19.51 8.09
C VAL A 345 3.77 18.40 8.93
N ARG A 346 2.95 17.67 9.69
CA ARG A 346 3.42 16.47 10.40
C ARG A 346 3.81 15.42 9.36
N ILE A 347 4.98 14.83 9.53
CA ILE A 347 5.51 13.78 8.64
C ILE A 347 5.67 12.47 9.39
N ALA A 348 5.79 11.37 8.65
CA ALA A 348 5.96 10.06 9.25
C ALA A 348 7.32 9.95 9.97
N ALA A 349 7.28 9.36 11.16
CA ALA A 349 8.45 9.00 11.92
C ALA A 349 8.18 7.68 12.67
N THR A 350 9.22 6.89 12.92
CA THR A 350 9.13 5.75 13.84
C THR A 350 8.75 6.27 15.23
N GLU A 351 7.46 6.19 15.57
CA GLU A 351 6.93 6.81 16.80
C GLU A 351 7.57 6.23 18.07
N PHE A 352 7.78 4.90 18.09
CA PHE A 352 8.37 4.18 19.22
C PHE A 352 9.56 3.32 18.73
N PRO A 353 10.79 3.87 18.73
CA PRO A 353 11.99 3.17 18.22
C PRO A 353 12.32 1.84 18.93
N GLU A 354 11.74 1.60 20.10
CA GLU A 354 11.92 0.37 20.87
C GLU A 354 10.97 -0.77 20.45
N GLY A 355 10.07 -0.56 19.49
CA GLY A 355 9.15 -1.58 18.95
C GLY A 355 8.05 -2.05 19.91
N LYS A 356 7.88 -1.37 21.06
CA LYS A 356 6.87 -1.72 22.08
C LYS A 356 5.58 -0.93 21.90
N LYS A 357 4.43 -1.57 22.16
CA LYS A 357 3.12 -0.87 22.26
C LYS A 357 3.19 0.20 23.33
N TYR A 358 2.52 1.34 23.11
CA TYR A 358 2.41 2.45 24.05
C TYR A 358 2.14 1.97 25.48
N VAL A 359 2.95 2.44 26.43
CA VAL A 359 2.78 2.19 27.86
C VAL A 359 2.34 3.50 28.50
N ALA A 360 1.09 3.59 28.93
CA ALA A 360 0.54 4.80 29.53
C ALA A 360 1.27 5.20 30.83
N MET A 361 1.32 6.51 31.09
CA MET A 361 1.80 7.04 32.38
C MET A 361 0.99 6.50 33.56
N ASP A 362 1.66 6.30 34.70
CA ASP A 362 1.04 6.05 36.00
C ASP A 362 1.32 7.24 36.94
N THR A 363 0.63 8.34 36.66
CA THR A 363 0.76 9.61 37.40
C THR A 363 0.34 9.49 38.86
N LYS A 364 -0.50 8.49 39.20
CA LYS A 364 -0.94 8.24 40.59
C LYS A 364 0.16 7.65 41.46
N ASN A 365 1.11 6.92 40.87
CA ASN A 365 2.25 6.33 41.58
C ASN A 365 3.57 7.08 41.36
N GLY A 366 3.52 8.31 40.84
CA GLY A 366 4.70 9.15 40.62
C GLY A 366 5.55 8.76 39.40
N ASN A 367 5.03 7.89 38.52
CA ASN A 367 5.66 7.52 37.27
C ASN A 367 5.16 8.47 36.15
N TYR A 368 5.88 9.57 35.98
CA TYR A 368 5.59 10.59 34.96
C TYR A 368 6.40 10.27 33.69
N GLY A 369 5.75 9.70 32.69
CA GLY A 369 6.40 9.20 31.47
C GLY A 369 5.85 7.86 31.01
N SER A 370 5.59 7.68 29.71
CA SER A 370 5.62 6.33 29.12
C SER A 370 6.98 5.67 29.40
N LEU A 371 7.09 4.34 29.45
CA LEU A 371 8.39 3.68 29.71
C LEU A 371 9.28 3.56 28.45
N GLN A 372 9.01 4.37 27.41
CA GLN A 372 9.65 4.27 26.10
C GLN A 372 9.83 5.62 25.43
N THR A 373 10.83 5.72 24.55
CA THR A 373 11.08 6.91 23.75
C THR A 373 9.96 7.14 22.75
N MET A 374 9.55 8.40 22.59
CA MET A 374 8.52 8.83 21.64
C MET A 374 9.11 9.85 20.67
N VAL A 375 8.84 9.70 19.37
CA VAL A 375 9.36 10.61 18.34
C VAL A 375 8.25 11.10 17.41
N SER A 376 8.18 12.40 17.21
CA SER A 376 7.35 13.03 16.17
C SER A 376 8.21 13.94 15.30
N ALA A 377 7.84 14.11 14.03
CA ALA A 377 8.58 14.93 13.08
C ALA A 377 7.65 15.79 12.23
N TYR A 378 8.14 16.95 11.82
CA TYR A 378 7.40 17.97 11.10
C TYR A 378 8.32 18.58 10.04
N LYS A 379 7.77 18.86 8.86
CA LYS A 379 8.52 19.57 7.80
C LYS A 379 7.89 20.92 7.50
N GLN A 380 8.74 21.89 7.20
CA GLN A 380 8.36 23.19 6.67
C GLN A 380 9.52 23.70 5.82
N ASP A 381 9.26 24.01 4.56
CA ASP A 381 10.28 24.44 3.60
C ASP A 381 11.48 23.48 3.59
N ASN A 382 12.70 23.97 3.81
CA ASN A 382 13.93 23.17 3.89
C ASN A 382 14.32 22.84 5.34
N GLN A 383 13.34 22.71 6.22
CA GLN A 383 13.53 22.38 7.62
C GLN A 383 12.71 21.15 8.01
N VAL A 384 13.37 20.21 8.69
CA VAL A 384 12.73 19.10 9.40
C VAL A 384 12.94 19.32 10.90
N THR A 385 11.85 19.45 11.64
CA THR A 385 11.87 19.51 13.10
C THR A 385 11.48 18.16 13.68
N VAL A 386 12.37 17.55 14.47
CA VAL A 386 12.16 16.26 15.14
C VAL A 386 12.06 16.51 16.64
N VAL A 387 10.97 16.10 17.27
CA VAL A 387 10.79 16.18 18.73
C VAL A 387 10.85 14.77 19.32
N ALA A 388 11.88 14.51 20.11
CA ALA A 388 12.13 13.23 20.77
C ALA A 388 11.96 13.35 22.29
N ILE A 389 11.07 12.56 22.87
CA ILE A 389 10.79 12.51 24.31
C ILE A 389 11.47 11.25 24.86
N ASN A 390 12.40 11.42 25.80
CA ASN A 390 12.93 10.32 26.62
C ASN A 390 12.36 10.44 28.05
N PRO A 391 11.23 9.79 28.33
CA PRO A 391 10.63 9.81 29.67
C PRO A 391 11.36 8.94 30.70
N THR A 392 12.31 8.10 30.27
CA THR A 392 12.94 7.11 31.16
C THR A 392 13.98 7.74 32.09
N PRO A 393 14.23 7.16 33.28
CA PRO A 393 15.22 7.68 34.23
C PRO A 393 16.68 7.47 33.77
N SER A 394 16.90 6.91 32.58
CA SER A 394 18.21 6.66 31.98
C SER A 394 18.35 7.39 30.65
N ALA A 395 19.55 7.88 30.35
CA ALA A 395 19.85 8.38 29.01
C ALA A 395 19.76 7.26 27.97
N LYS A 396 19.38 7.58 26.74
CA LYS A 396 19.27 6.65 25.62
C LYS A 396 19.99 7.19 24.40
N THR A 397 20.76 6.34 23.72
CA THR A 397 21.30 6.65 22.40
C THR A 397 20.29 6.21 21.36
N GLN A 398 19.87 7.12 20.48
CA GLN A 398 18.93 6.86 19.40
C GLN A 398 19.54 7.29 18.06
N SER A 399 19.48 6.39 17.08
CA SER A 399 19.83 6.68 15.69
C SER A 399 18.59 7.19 14.94
N PHE A 400 18.80 8.21 14.10
CA PHE A 400 17.78 8.85 13.27
C PHE A 400 18.26 8.87 11.81
N THR A 401 17.35 8.64 10.86
CA THR A 401 17.66 8.68 9.42
C THR A 401 16.51 9.32 8.64
N LEU A 402 16.81 10.27 7.76
CA LEU A 402 15.86 10.82 6.78
C LEU A 402 15.74 9.86 5.58
N LYS A 403 14.52 9.41 5.27
CA LYS A 403 14.24 8.39 4.25
C LYS A 403 14.12 8.95 2.82
N SER A 404 13.75 10.21 2.66
CA SER A 404 13.25 10.74 1.39
C SER A 404 14.32 11.36 0.48
N GLY A 405 15.60 11.01 0.74
CA GLY A 405 16.75 11.45 -0.05
C GLY A 405 17.34 12.79 0.37
N GLU A 406 16.79 13.45 1.40
CA GLU A 406 17.38 14.69 1.90
C GLU A 406 18.68 14.44 2.66
N THR A 407 19.68 15.28 2.38
CA THR A 407 20.90 15.37 3.17
C THR A 407 20.77 16.44 4.25
N ILE A 408 21.30 16.15 5.42
CA ILE A 408 21.42 17.10 6.52
C ILE A 408 22.52 18.11 6.14
N SER A 409 22.14 19.38 5.97
CA SER A 409 23.07 20.48 5.65
C SER A 409 23.49 21.26 6.89
N ALA A 410 22.60 21.35 7.87
CA ALA A 410 22.88 21.87 9.19
C ALA A 410 21.92 21.27 10.21
N MET A 411 22.30 21.30 11.48
CA MET A 411 21.44 20.84 12.57
C MET A 411 21.67 21.67 13.82
N GLU A 412 20.57 22.04 14.47
CA GLU A 412 20.56 22.59 15.81
C GLU A 412 19.84 21.63 16.75
N ALA A 413 20.24 21.61 18.02
CA ALA A 413 19.61 20.77 19.04
C ALA A 413 19.22 21.61 20.27
N TYR A 414 18.04 21.34 20.79
CA TYR A 414 17.47 22.01 21.96
C TYR A 414 16.92 20.97 22.92
N HIS A 415 17.18 21.09 24.22
CA HIS A 415 16.64 20.14 25.19
C HIS A 415 16.05 20.81 26.43
N THR A 416 15.11 20.12 27.05
CA THR A 416 14.55 20.46 28.36
C THR A 416 14.77 19.26 29.27
N THR A 417 15.43 19.48 30.40
CA THR A 417 15.75 18.47 31.43
C THR A 417 15.24 18.96 32.79
N GLY A 418 15.50 18.21 33.86
CA GLY A 418 15.18 18.68 35.22
C GLY A 418 15.83 20.02 35.56
N SER A 419 17.05 20.27 35.10
CA SER A 419 17.84 21.47 35.41
C SER A 419 17.81 22.55 34.33
N GLU A 420 17.38 22.24 33.11
CA GLU A 420 17.49 23.15 31.95
C GLU A 420 16.13 23.33 31.25
N ASN A 421 15.87 24.54 30.75
CA ASN A 421 14.64 24.90 30.03
C ASN A 421 14.99 25.31 28.60
N PHE A 422 14.55 24.53 27.60
CA PHE A 422 14.75 24.79 26.17
C PHE A 422 16.18 25.31 25.85
N ARG A 423 17.18 24.59 26.36
CA ARG A 423 18.57 25.00 26.23
C ARG A 423 19.14 24.52 24.91
N SER A 424 19.79 25.41 24.17
CA SER A 424 20.58 25.04 22.98
C SER A 424 21.78 24.18 23.40
N THR A 425 22.02 23.10 22.67
CA THR A 425 23.13 22.16 22.90
C THR A 425 23.95 21.98 21.64
N THR A 426 25.15 21.39 21.79
CA THR A 426 25.92 20.94 20.64
C THR A 426 25.13 19.88 19.89
N ALA A 427 24.83 20.14 18.62
CA ALA A 427 24.17 19.17 17.75
C ALA A 427 25.05 17.92 17.57
N PRO A 428 24.44 16.72 17.45
CA PRO A 428 25.18 15.51 17.13
C PRO A 428 25.84 15.62 15.75
N GLY A 429 26.94 14.90 15.56
CA GLY A 429 27.49 14.70 14.21
C GLY A 429 26.51 13.92 13.34
N TYR A 430 26.42 14.30 12.07
CA TYR A 430 25.58 13.65 11.07
C TYR A 430 26.44 13.19 9.88
N ASN A 431 25.94 12.19 9.16
CA ASN A 431 26.55 11.65 7.95
C ASN A 431 25.45 11.47 6.89
N GLY A 432 25.50 12.25 5.82
CA GLY A 432 24.46 12.27 4.79
C GLY A 432 23.08 12.59 5.39
N SER A 433 22.19 11.61 5.40
CA SER A 433 20.82 11.70 5.90
C SER A 433 20.63 11.17 7.34
N SER A 434 21.70 10.69 7.99
CA SER A 434 21.62 10.01 9.29
C SER A 434 22.41 10.70 10.39
N PHE A 435 21.94 10.58 11.64
CA PHE A 435 22.66 11.02 12.83
C PHE A 435 22.31 10.15 14.04
N SER A 436 23.18 10.14 15.05
CA SER A 436 22.92 9.45 16.32
C SER A 436 23.04 10.42 17.47
N ALA A 437 22.03 10.43 18.35
CA ALA A 437 21.95 11.39 19.45
C ALA A 437 21.76 10.69 20.80
N SER A 438 22.42 11.21 21.82
CA SER A 438 22.18 10.84 23.22
C SER A 438 21.06 11.68 23.80
N LEU A 439 19.89 11.08 24.00
CA LEU A 439 18.73 11.67 24.66
C LEU A 439 18.89 11.57 26.19
N PRO A 440 19.01 12.69 26.94
CA PRO A 440 19.15 12.65 28.39
C PRO A 440 18.00 11.92 29.09
N ALA A 441 18.26 11.39 30.29
CA ALA A 441 17.20 10.84 31.15
C ALA A 441 16.15 11.91 31.44
N GLN A 442 14.86 11.54 31.38
CA GLN A 442 13.73 12.43 31.65
C GLN A 442 13.90 13.76 30.91
N SER A 443 13.73 13.74 29.59
CA SER A 443 13.97 14.91 28.77
C SER A 443 13.09 14.95 27.53
N VAL A 444 13.01 16.14 26.95
CA VAL A 444 12.54 16.36 25.58
C VAL A 444 13.69 17.00 24.84
N THR A 445 14.02 16.48 23.65
CA THR A 445 15.06 17.01 22.77
C THR A 445 14.45 17.27 21.40
N THR A 446 14.62 18.48 20.89
CA THR A 446 14.21 18.89 19.55
C THR A 446 15.42 19.09 18.67
N PHE A 447 15.44 18.43 17.52
CA PHE A 447 16.41 18.63 16.46
C PHE A 447 15.78 19.47 15.37
N VAL A 448 16.42 20.58 15.04
CA VAL A 448 16.03 21.45 13.93
C VAL A 448 17.03 21.21 12.82
N ILE A 449 16.60 20.45 11.83
CA ILE A 449 17.45 19.94 10.76
C ILE A 449 17.19 20.82 9.56
N SER A 450 18.21 21.57 9.13
CA SER A 450 18.21 22.16 7.80
C SER A 450 18.53 21.05 6.82
N THR A 451 17.61 20.83 5.89
CA THR A 451 17.88 20.01 4.72
C THR A 451 18.50 20.91 3.66
N GLY A 452 19.34 20.37 2.78
CA GLY A 452 19.79 21.13 1.62
C GLY A 452 18.58 21.67 0.84
N GLU A 453 18.66 22.91 0.35
CA GLU A 453 17.75 23.37 -0.71
C GLU A 453 17.95 22.44 -1.89
N ILE A 454 16.94 21.63 -2.17
CA ILE A 454 16.81 20.99 -3.47
C ILE A 454 16.05 22.02 -4.32
N GLU A 455 16.73 23.08 -4.76
CA GLU A 455 16.19 23.93 -5.84
C GLU A 455 16.06 23.06 -7.10
N PRO A 456 14.99 23.20 -7.90
CA PRO A 456 14.90 22.48 -9.15
C PRO A 456 16.12 22.83 -10.01
N GLU A 457 16.85 21.81 -10.42
CA GLU A 457 17.93 21.93 -11.40
C GLU A 457 17.38 22.70 -12.60
N GLN A 458 18.05 23.80 -12.94
CA GLN A 458 17.70 24.55 -14.13
C GLN A 458 18.39 23.87 -15.31
N PRO A 459 17.71 23.72 -16.46
CA PRO A 459 18.36 23.26 -17.67
C PRO A 459 19.60 24.12 -17.97
N ASP A 460 20.71 23.47 -18.30
CA ASP A 460 21.91 24.14 -18.77
C ASP A 460 21.72 24.75 -20.18
N ALA A 461 22.80 25.21 -20.80
CA ALA A 461 22.76 25.81 -22.13
C ALA A 461 22.29 24.86 -23.24
N ASP A 462 22.43 23.56 -23.03
CA ASP A 462 22.03 22.49 -23.96
C ASP A 462 20.63 21.92 -23.61
N GLY A 463 20.03 22.41 -22.52
CA GLY A 463 18.69 22.04 -22.08
C GLY A 463 18.65 20.83 -21.14
N TYR A 464 19.78 20.44 -20.56
CA TYR A 464 19.88 19.29 -19.66
C TYR A 464 19.79 19.73 -18.19
N PHE A 465 19.02 19.00 -17.39
CA PHE A 465 18.94 19.22 -15.94
C PHE A 465 20.24 18.80 -15.24
N PHE A 466 20.85 17.72 -15.71
CA PHE A 466 22.23 17.37 -15.38
C PHE A 466 22.93 16.74 -16.59
N HIS A 467 24.25 16.97 -16.68
CA HIS A 467 25.16 16.39 -17.66
C HIS A 467 26.45 16.00 -16.94
N ASP A 468 26.52 14.74 -16.54
CA ASP A 468 27.64 14.20 -15.76
C ASP A 468 28.66 13.55 -16.71
N THR A 469 29.83 14.18 -16.84
CA THR A 469 30.90 13.77 -17.77
C THR A 469 32.10 13.14 -17.05
N PHE A 470 32.11 13.14 -15.72
CA PHE A 470 33.13 12.54 -14.86
C PHE A 470 34.56 13.09 -14.99
N GLU A 471 34.73 14.23 -15.65
CA GLU A 471 36.04 14.85 -15.91
C GLU A 471 36.70 15.40 -14.63
N GLN A 472 35.88 15.86 -13.68
CA GLN A 472 36.33 16.54 -12.45
C GLN A 472 36.07 15.72 -11.17
N GLY A 473 35.55 14.50 -11.29
CA GLY A 473 35.19 13.67 -10.14
C GLY A 473 34.10 12.67 -10.51
N THR A 474 33.33 12.22 -9.53
CA THR A 474 32.24 11.25 -9.75
C THR A 474 30.89 11.91 -10.05
N ASP A 475 30.82 13.24 -10.11
CA ASP A 475 29.57 14.01 -10.33
C ASP A 475 28.42 13.56 -9.42
N ASN A 476 28.74 13.29 -8.15
CA ASN A 476 27.83 12.80 -7.11
C ASN A 476 27.24 11.41 -7.38
N TRP A 477 27.81 10.64 -8.30
CA TRP A 477 27.56 9.21 -8.38
C TRP A 477 28.33 8.48 -7.28
N GLU A 478 27.65 7.49 -6.70
CA GLU A 478 28.15 6.66 -5.61
C GLU A 478 28.08 5.18 -5.98
N GLY A 479 28.86 4.37 -5.26
CA GLY A 479 28.78 2.91 -5.38
C GLY A 479 27.46 2.38 -4.86
N ARG A 480 26.80 1.53 -5.65
CA ARG A 480 25.57 0.83 -5.27
C ARG A 480 25.88 -0.58 -4.79
N GLY A 481 25.33 -0.94 -3.64
CA GLY A 481 25.61 -2.22 -3.00
C GLY A 481 27.06 -2.27 -2.50
N GLY A 482 27.80 -3.31 -2.86
CA GLY A 482 29.22 -3.45 -2.54
C GLY A 482 30.19 -2.78 -3.53
N ALA A 483 29.68 -2.15 -4.60
CA ALA A 483 30.53 -1.54 -5.63
C ALA A 483 31.25 -0.28 -5.14
N ALA A 484 32.44 -0.04 -5.67
CA ALA A 484 33.20 1.19 -5.52
C ALA A 484 33.21 1.96 -6.84
N VAL A 485 33.09 3.29 -6.80
CA VAL A 485 33.18 4.15 -7.98
C VAL A 485 34.38 5.09 -7.90
N ALA A 486 35.03 5.31 -9.03
CA ALA A 486 36.13 6.26 -9.15
C ALA A 486 36.14 6.90 -10.53
N SER A 487 36.41 8.20 -10.60
CA SER A 487 36.75 8.87 -11.87
C SER A 487 38.16 8.41 -12.27
N ALA A 488 38.21 7.35 -13.08
CA ALA A 488 39.45 6.73 -13.52
C ALA A 488 39.17 5.87 -14.75
N GLY A 489 39.69 6.26 -15.92
CA GLY A 489 39.57 5.40 -17.10
C GLY A 489 40.37 5.92 -18.29
N SER A 490 41.12 5.03 -18.94
CA SER A 490 41.81 5.28 -20.22
C SER A 490 40.92 5.06 -21.45
N GLN A 491 39.60 4.94 -21.26
CA GLN A 491 38.57 4.68 -22.28
C GLN A 491 37.26 5.40 -21.91
N ALA A 492 37.27 6.73 -21.97
CA ALA A 492 36.04 7.52 -21.92
C ALA A 492 35.30 7.42 -23.26
N TYR A 493 33.97 7.45 -23.25
CA TYR A 493 33.17 7.59 -24.47
C TYR A 493 33.35 8.99 -25.05
N ALA A 494 33.29 10.02 -24.20
CA ALA A 494 33.56 11.40 -24.54
C ALA A 494 34.57 12.00 -23.55
N GLY A 495 35.36 12.98 -23.98
CA GLY A 495 36.35 13.60 -23.10
C GLY A 495 37.57 12.71 -22.82
N SER A 496 38.05 12.74 -21.57
CA SER A 496 39.29 12.10 -21.12
C SER A 496 39.12 11.15 -19.94
N LYS A 497 37.96 11.16 -19.26
CA LYS A 497 37.65 10.28 -18.12
C LYS A 497 36.21 9.77 -18.18
N ALA A 498 36.00 8.63 -17.53
CA ALA A 498 34.68 8.06 -17.28
C ALA A 498 34.61 7.59 -15.82
N LEU A 499 33.41 7.24 -15.35
CA LEU A 499 33.21 6.67 -14.03
C LEU A 499 33.43 5.15 -14.07
N ALA A 500 34.54 4.69 -13.52
CA ALA A 500 34.78 3.26 -13.33
C ALA A 500 33.98 2.73 -12.13
N VAL A 501 33.29 1.61 -12.33
CA VAL A 501 32.51 0.88 -11.33
C VAL A 501 33.17 -0.46 -11.10
N SER A 502 33.68 -0.67 -9.88
CA SER A 502 34.53 -1.81 -9.54
C SER A 502 34.11 -2.52 -8.26
N GLY A 503 34.65 -3.71 -8.01
CA GLY A 503 34.41 -4.45 -6.77
C GLY A 503 32.96 -4.92 -6.62
N ARG A 504 32.29 -5.17 -7.75
CA ARG A 504 30.91 -5.66 -7.77
C ARG A 504 30.87 -7.11 -7.29
N GLU A 505 29.91 -7.43 -6.42
CA GLU A 505 29.68 -8.80 -5.91
C GLU A 505 28.41 -9.43 -6.50
N LYS A 506 27.50 -8.59 -7.03
CA LYS A 506 26.19 -8.98 -7.56
C LYS A 506 25.82 -8.11 -8.76
N ALA A 507 24.92 -8.60 -9.60
CA ALA A 507 24.48 -7.94 -10.84
C ALA A 507 23.82 -6.57 -10.59
N TRP A 508 23.11 -6.42 -9.48
CA TRP A 508 22.48 -5.14 -9.12
C TRP A 508 23.45 -4.15 -8.45
N ASN A 509 24.66 -4.57 -8.08
CA ASN A 509 25.70 -3.64 -7.63
C ASN A 509 26.12 -2.80 -8.84
N GLY A 510 26.41 -1.52 -8.66
CA GLY A 510 26.62 -0.62 -9.79
C GLY A 510 26.99 0.78 -9.36
N ALA A 511 26.62 1.77 -10.17
CA ALA A 511 26.72 3.18 -9.81
C ALA A 511 25.31 3.76 -9.65
N GLN A 512 25.11 4.63 -8.67
CA GLN A 512 23.82 5.28 -8.42
C GLN A 512 23.97 6.78 -8.19
N LYS A 513 22.92 7.54 -8.50
CA LYS A 513 22.78 8.97 -8.25
C LYS A 513 21.36 9.25 -7.75
N SER A 514 21.24 9.97 -6.64
CA SER A 514 19.94 10.47 -6.19
C SER A 514 19.43 11.55 -7.14
N LEU A 515 18.16 11.47 -7.54
CA LEU A 515 17.51 12.48 -8.38
C LEU A 515 16.83 13.54 -7.51
N ASN A 516 16.99 14.79 -7.94
CA ASN A 516 16.30 15.93 -7.38
C ASN A 516 14.78 15.82 -7.62
N SER A 517 14.01 15.59 -6.56
CA SER A 517 12.55 15.40 -6.65
C SER A 517 11.76 16.68 -6.96
N ARG A 518 12.40 17.88 -6.93
CA ARG A 518 11.81 19.13 -7.42
C ARG A 518 12.02 19.32 -8.93
N THR A 519 13.12 18.80 -9.49
CA THR A 519 13.36 18.73 -10.94
C THR A 519 12.54 17.60 -11.57
N PHE A 520 12.69 16.40 -11.02
CA PHE A 520 12.16 15.13 -11.51
C PHE A 520 10.89 14.78 -10.73
N VAL A 521 9.79 15.43 -11.08
CA VAL A 521 8.52 15.37 -10.36
C VAL A 521 7.78 14.06 -10.67
N PRO A 522 7.41 13.27 -9.65
CA PRO A 522 6.60 12.06 -9.80
C PRO A 522 5.32 12.31 -10.60
N GLY A 523 5.02 11.41 -11.55
CA GLY A 523 3.88 11.53 -12.46
C GLY A 523 4.15 12.31 -13.74
N GLN A 524 5.33 12.93 -13.88
CA GLN A 524 5.78 13.58 -15.12
C GLN A 524 6.76 12.71 -15.91
N GLU A 525 6.94 13.04 -17.19
CA GLU A 525 7.87 12.38 -18.10
C GLU A 525 9.18 13.15 -18.22
N TYR A 526 10.28 12.42 -18.40
CA TYR A 526 11.64 12.96 -18.56
C TYR A 526 12.45 12.12 -19.55
N SER A 527 13.49 12.73 -20.12
CA SER A 527 14.53 12.02 -20.88
C SER A 527 15.67 11.64 -19.96
N PHE A 528 16.09 10.37 -19.98
CA PHE A 528 17.32 9.91 -19.33
C PHE A 528 18.21 9.19 -20.34
N SER A 529 19.52 9.39 -20.25
CA SER A 529 20.54 8.71 -21.06
C SER A 529 21.80 8.43 -20.24
N VAL A 530 22.46 7.31 -20.48
CA VAL A 530 23.83 7.05 -20.01
C VAL A 530 24.56 6.17 -21.01
N CYS A 531 25.85 6.40 -21.23
CA CYS A 531 26.70 5.49 -21.99
C CYS A 531 27.34 4.51 -21.02
N ALA A 532 27.09 3.22 -21.18
CA ALA A 532 27.66 2.17 -20.33
C ALA A 532 28.57 1.26 -21.14
N SER A 533 29.70 0.84 -20.57
CA SER A 533 30.65 -0.08 -21.20
C SER A 533 31.11 -1.15 -20.21
N SER A 534 31.25 -2.38 -20.69
CA SER A 534 31.72 -3.53 -19.93
C SER A 534 32.79 -4.24 -20.76
N GLU A 535 33.82 -4.80 -20.11
CA GLU A 535 34.89 -5.51 -20.83
C GLU A 535 34.36 -6.78 -21.51
N THR A 536 33.34 -7.42 -20.94
CA THR A 536 32.64 -8.61 -21.45
C THR A 536 31.25 -8.27 -21.98
N GLU A 537 30.70 -9.07 -22.90
CA GLU A 537 29.30 -8.92 -23.32
C GLU A 537 28.39 -8.93 -22.10
N GLN A 538 27.68 -7.83 -21.89
CA GLN A 538 26.82 -7.66 -20.73
C GLN A 538 25.66 -6.75 -21.10
N ASN A 539 24.45 -7.22 -20.79
CA ASN A 539 23.27 -6.36 -20.86
C ASN A 539 23.31 -5.38 -19.69
N MET A 540 23.44 -4.10 -20.00
CA MET A 540 23.53 -3.00 -19.06
C MET A 540 22.15 -2.36 -18.93
N MET A 541 21.75 -2.03 -17.71
CA MET A 541 20.42 -1.49 -17.42
C MET A 541 20.54 -0.14 -16.73
N LEU A 542 19.79 0.85 -17.23
CA LEU A 542 19.50 2.10 -16.54
C LEU A 542 18.16 1.92 -15.82
N SER A 543 18.18 2.08 -14.51
CA SER A 543 17.05 1.76 -13.64
C SER A 543 16.75 2.91 -12.68
N LEU A 544 15.52 2.96 -12.19
CA LEU A 544 15.05 3.89 -11.16
C LEU A 544 14.57 3.10 -9.94
N GLN A 545 15.18 3.37 -8.79
CA GLN A 545 14.66 2.98 -7.48
C GLN A 545 13.83 4.15 -6.93
N TYR A 546 12.69 3.86 -6.31
CA TYR A 546 11.87 4.87 -5.64
C TYR A 546 11.04 4.25 -4.52
N THR A 547 10.61 5.08 -3.56
CA THR A 547 9.62 4.72 -2.55
C THR A 547 8.22 5.03 -3.10
N GLY A 548 7.33 4.05 -3.15
CA GLY A 548 5.94 4.24 -3.57
C GLY A 548 5.12 4.99 -2.51
N SER A 549 3.88 5.37 -2.87
CA SER A 549 2.95 6.04 -1.95
C SER A 549 2.50 5.18 -0.76
N ASP A 550 2.77 3.89 -0.81
CA ASP A 550 2.58 2.91 0.27
C ASP A 550 3.79 2.80 1.21
N GLY A 551 4.89 3.52 0.92
CA GLY A 551 6.12 3.51 1.69
C GLY A 551 7.08 2.37 1.35
N GLU A 552 6.76 1.49 0.39
CA GLU A 552 7.62 0.38 -0.06
C GLU A 552 8.62 0.82 -1.12
N THR A 553 9.78 0.16 -1.20
CA THR A 553 10.80 0.45 -2.22
C THR A 553 10.56 -0.36 -3.49
N TYR A 554 10.42 0.35 -4.61
CA TYR A 554 10.24 -0.18 -5.95
C TYR A 554 11.47 0.04 -6.81
N TYR A 555 11.60 -0.80 -7.83
CA TYR A 555 12.66 -0.73 -8.84
C TYR A 555 12.00 -0.86 -10.21
N THR A 556 12.37 0.00 -11.14
CA THR A 556 11.82 0.03 -12.49
C THR A 556 12.94 0.25 -13.48
N HIS A 557 12.84 -0.37 -14.66
CA HIS A 557 13.82 -0.20 -15.71
C HIS A 557 13.45 0.97 -16.61
N ILE A 558 14.40 1.87 -16.84
CA ILE A 558 14.25 3.03 -17.73
C ILE A 558 14.63 2.62 -19.15
N ALA A 559 15.80 2.00 -19.31
CA ALA A 559 16.36 1.56 -20.58
C ALA A 559 17.39 0.43 -20.36
N GLU A 560 17.67 -0.34 -21.40
CA GLU A 560 18.70 -1.39 -21.40
C GLU A 560 19.45 -1.42 -22.73
N GLY A 561 20.59 -2.10 -22.76
CA GLY A 561 21.45 -2.18 -23.93
C GLY A 561 22.64 -3.10 -23.71
N VAL A 562 23.00 -3.86 -24.74
CA VAL A 562 24.11 -4.82 -24.66
C VAL A 562 25.43 -4.13 -25.01
N SER A 563 26.31 -4.00 -24.02
CA SER A 563 27.70 -3.60 -24.23
C SER A 563 28.53 -4.81 -24.66
N VAL A 564 29.41 -4.64 -25.66
CA VAL A 564 30.28 -5.68 -26.21
C VAL A 564 31.73 -5.17 -26.25
N GLY A 565 32.36 -4.95 -25.10
CA GLY A 565 33.73 -4.43 -25.05
C GLY A 565 33.87 -2.98 -25.55
N GLY A 566 32.79 -2.20 -25.46
CA GLY A 566 32.68 -0.80 -25.87
C GLY A 566 31.39 -0.17 -25.31
N TYR A 567 31.20 1.13 -25.48
CA TYR A 567 30.03 1.82 -24.94
C TYR A 567 28.75 1.54 -25.72
N VAL A 568 27.66 1.31 -24.99
CA VAL A 568 26.28 1.30 -25.49
C VAL A 568 25.49 2.43 -24.82
N GLN A 569 24.60 3.07 -25.57
CA GLN A 569 23.70 4.07 -25.02
C GLN A 569 22.46 3.40 -24.40
N LEU A 570 22.19 3.70 -23.14
CA LEU A 570 20.95 3.35 -22.44
C LEU A 570 20.11 4.63 -22.34
N ALA A 571 19.06 4.75 -23.15
CA ALA A 571 18.27 5.98 -23.19
C ALA A 571 16.76 5.75 -23.31
N ASN A 572 15.99 6.60 -22.65
CA ASN A 572 14.54 6.69 -22.78
C ASN A 572 14.12 8.16 -22.82
N GLN A 573 13.49 8.58 -23.90
CA GLN A 573 13.12 9.98 -24.11
C GLN A 573 11.85 10.41 -23.36
N ASN A 574 11.01 9.47 -22.95
CA ASN A 574 9.70 9.78 -22.34
C ASN A 574 9.44 8.83 -21.17
N TYR A 575 10.42 8.70 -20.27
CA TYR A 575 10.26 7.87 -19.10
C TYR A 575 9.37 8.60 -18.09
N LYS A 576 8.19 8.03 -17.83
CA LYS A 576 7.26 8.56 -16.83
C LYS A 576 7.65 8.09 -15.44
N ILE A 577 8.10 9.00 -14.59
CA ILE A 577 8.36 8.69 -13.18
C ILE A 577 7.01 8.32 -12.54
N PRO A 578 6.91 7.18 -11.82
CA PRO A 578 5.65 6.74 -11.24
C PRO A 578 5.01 7.80 -10.33
N ALA A 579 3.70 8.00 -10.45
CA ALA A 579 2.97 8.99 -9.65
C ALA A 579 3.02 8.62 -8.15
N GLY A 580 3.30 9.60 -7.29
CA GLY A 580 3.46 9.37 -5.84
C GLY A 580 4.80 8.73 -5.45
N ALA A 581 5.72 8.53 -6.38
CA ALA A 581 7.09 8.12 -6.09
C ALA A 581 7.83 9.17 -5.22
N SER A 582 8.77 8.74 -4.39
CA SER A 582 9.69 9.59 -3.63
C SER A 582 11.04 8.88 -3.49
N SER A 583 12.06 9.50 -2.90
CA SER A 583 13.41 8.90 -2.77
C SER A 583 13.98 8.38 -4.11
N LEU A 584 13.86 9.18 -5.17
CA LEU A 584 14.25 8.77 -6.52
C LEU A 584 15.76 8.55 -6.61
N VAL A 585 16.20 7.36 -7.00
CA VAL A 585 17.61 7.02 -7.22
C VAL A 585 17.75 6.42 -8.60
N LEU A 586 18.42 7.15 -9.50
CA LEU A 586 18.83 6.66 -10.80
C LEU A 586 20.05 5.78 -10.61
N TYR A 587 20.11 4.62 -11.25
CA TYR A 587 21.28 3.75 -11.13
C TYR A 587 21.51 2.92 -12.39
N VAL A 588 22.78 2.57 -12.59
CA VAL A 588 23.21 1.68 -13.67
C VAL A 588 23.65 0.37 -13.05
N GLU A 589 23.16 -0.72 -13.62
CA GLU A 589 23.45 -2.09 -13.20
C GLU A 589 23.65 -2.97 -14.43
N SER A 590 23.90 -4.26 -14.20
CA SER A 590 23.87 -5.26 -15.26
C SER A 590 22.80 -6.29 -14.98
N GLU A 591 22.23 -6.88 -16.02
CA GLU A 591 21.20 -7.93 -15.88
C GLU A 591 21.72 -9.13 -15.09
N SER A 592 22.98 -9.50 -15.31
CA SER A 592 23.64 -10.61 -14.63
C SER A 592 25.14 -10.37 -14.43
N GLY A 593 25.78 -11.23 -13.64
CA GLY A 593 27.23 -11.22 -13.40
C GLY A 593 27.70 -10.18 -12.38
N SER A 594 29.02 -10.13 -12.18
CA SER A 594 29.67 -9.21 -11.24
C SER A 594 30.88 -8.50 -11.88
N GLY A 595 30.92 -8.45 -13.21
CA GLY A 595 32.02 -7.83 -13.96
C GLY A 595 32.04 -6.31 -13.77
N ASP A 596 33.23 -5.74 -13.67
CA ASP A 596 33.39 -4.29 -13.58
C ASP A 596 32.97 -3.61 -14.90
N PHE A 597 32.46 -2.39 -14.82
CA PHE A 597 31.99 -1.63 -15.98
C PHE A 597 32.30 -0.14 -15.80
N SER A 598 32.22 0.65 -16.87
CA SER A 598 32.34 2.11 -16.82
C SER A 598 31.09 2.78 -17.36
N ILE A 599 30.72 3.92 -16.78
CA ILE A 599 29.67 4.79 -17.33
C ILE A 599 30.24 6.16 -17.67
N ASP A 600 29.65 6.77 -18.68
CA ASP A 600 30.02 8.07 -19.20
C ASP A 600 28.79 8.81 -19.76
N GLU A 601 28.87 10.13 -19.86
CA GLU A 601 27.81 11.00 -20.40
C GLU A 601 26.41 10.68 -19.84
N ALA A 602 26.26 10.71 -18.51
CA ALA A 602 24.96 10.49 -17.86
C ALA A 602 24.14 11.79 -17.85
N ILE A 603 22.95 11.77 -18.45
CA ILE A 603 22.16 12.96 -18.73
C ILE A 603 20.71 12.75 -18.28
N GLY A 604 20.13 13.79 -17.65
CA GLY A 604 18.70 13.93 -17.39
C GLY A 604 18.17 15.22 -18.01
N ALA A 605 17.06 15.17 -18.73
CA ALA A 605 16.53 16.29 -19.52
C ALA A 605 14.98 16.29 -19.57
N PRO A 606 14.34 17.37 -20.04
CA PRO A 606 12.89 17.40 -20.28
C PRO A 606 12.44 16.27 -21.21
N ALA A 607 11.19 15.79 -21.06
CA ALA A 607 10.61 14.78 -21.94
C ALA A 607 10.73 15.15 -23.43
N GLY A 608 11.00 14.13 -24.26
CA GLY A 608 11.16 14.27 -25.70
C GLY A 608 12.52 14.82 -26.13
N THR A 609 13.42 15.15 -25.20
CA THR A 609 14.78 15.55 -25.54
C THR A 609 15.53 14.35 -26.11
N ALA A 610 15.94 14.46 -27.38
CA ALA A 610 16.80 13.47 -28.02
C ALA A 610 18.25 13.71 -27.59
N ILE A 611 18.88 12.70 -27.01
CA ILE A 611 20.26 12.74 -26.53
C ILE A 611 21.09 11.85 -27.46
N ASP A 612 22.09 12.42 -28.10
CA ASP A 612 23.01 11.68 -28.97
C ASP A 612 23.97 10.83 -28.12
N GLY A 613 24.16 9.57 -28.49
CA GLY A 613 25.08 8.65 -27.83
C GLY A 613 25.69 7.65 -28.80
N PRO A 614 26.51 6.71 -28.31
CA PRO A 614 27.11 5.68 -29.13
C PRO A 614 25.96 4.88 -29.75
N LYS A 615 25.86 4.94 -31.09
CA LYS A 615 24.90 4.14 -31.83
C LYS A 615 25.15 2.69 -31.46
N ALA A 616 24.08 1.94 -31.17
CA ALA A 616 24.16 0.51 -31.02
C ALA A 616 24.92 -0.04 -32.23
N VAL A 617 26.16 -0.49 -32.01
CA VAL A 617 26.92 -1.15 -33.06
C VAL A 617 26.24 -2.50 -33.18
N ALA A 618 25.35 -2.61 -34.18
CA ALA A 618 24.81 -3.89 -34.56
C ALA A 618 26.02 -4.74 -34.97
N LEU A 619 26.24 -5.85 -34.26
CA LEU A 619 27.26 -6.81 -34.66
C LEU A 619 26.87 -7.35 -36.04
N ILE A 620 27.49 -6.82 -37.09
CA ILE A 620 27.38 -7.32 -38.45
C ILE A 620 28.54 -8.29 -38.64
N LEU A 621 28.23 -9.59 -38.72
CA LEU A 621 29.25 -10.60 -38.98
C LEU A 621 29.97 -10.26 -40.29
N GLY A 622 31.30 -10.27 -40.24
CA GLY A 622 32.19 -9.90 -41.34
C GLY A 622 32.54 -8.42 -41.44
N ASP A 623 31.89 -7.53 -40.69
CA ASP A 623 32.17 -6.08 -40.65
C ASP A 623 33.22 -5.77 -39.58
N VAL A 624 34.45 -6.17 -39.85
CA VAL A 624 35.56 -6.19 -38.90
C VAL A 624 36.05 -4.78 -38.58
N ASN A 625 35.81 -3.80 -39.44
CA ASN A 625 36.14 -2.41 -39.21
C ASN A 625 34.96 -1.57 -38.67
N CYS A 626 33.78 -2.19 -38.48
CA CYS A 626 32.55 -1.59 -37.99
C CYS A 626 32.05 -0.39 -38.82
N ASP A 627 32.28 -0.39 -40.14
CA ASP A 627 31.86 0.69 -41.05
C ASP A 627 30.42 0.54 -41.56
N GLY A 628 29.75 -0.56 -41.18
CA GLY A 628 28.40 -0.92 -41.59
C GLY A 628 28.35 -1.75 -42.88
N THR A 629 29.50 -2.08 -43.49
CA THR A 629 29.57 -2.81 -44.77
C THR A 629 30.66 -3.87 -44.82
N VAL A 630 30.28 -5.13 -45.01
CA VAL A 630 31.23 -6.24 -45.19
C VAL A 630 31.93 -6.14 -46.55
N ASN A 631 33.21 -5.76 -46.56
CA ASN A 631 33.99 -5.52 -47.78
C ASN A 631 35.46 -6.01 -47.68
N GLY A 632 36.25 -5.74 -48.72
CA GLY A 632 37.65 -6.20 -48.80
C GLY A 632 38.57 -5.60 -47.72
N SER A 633 38.19 -4.47 -47.13
CA SER A 633 38.89 -3.82 -46.03
C SER A 633 38.80 -4.66 -44.75
N ASP A 634 37.64 -5.27 -44.49
CA ASP A 634 37.41 -6.17 -43.36
C ASP A 634 38.24 -7.42 -43.44
N LEU A 635 38.29 -8.05 -44.62
CA LEU A 635 39.14 -9.22 -44.85
C LEU A 635 40.63 -8.89 -44.67
N SER A 636 41.05 -7.68 -45.06
CA SER A 636 42.43 -7.23 -44.85
C SER A 636 42.71 -6.99 -43.37
N LEU A 637 41.79 -6.35 -42.65
CA LEU A 637 41.91 -6.07 -41.22
C LEU A 637 41.90 -7.36 -40.40
N ALA A 638 40.96 -8.28 -40.65
CA ALA A 638 40.89 -9.58 -40.01
C ALA A 638 42.18 -10.39 -40.18
N LYS A 639 42.78 -10.41 -41.38
CA LYS A 639 44.08 -11.07 -41.62
C LYS A 639 45.22 -10.43 -40.84
N GLN A 640 45.27 -9.10 -40.80
CA GLN A 640 46.30 -8.37 -40.05
C GLN A 640 46.17 -8.63 -38.55
N CYS A 641 44.95 -8.58 -38.02
CA CYS A 641 44.64 -8.83 -36.62
C CYS A 641 44.90 -10.28 -36.22
N LEU A 642 44.57 -11.26 -37.07
CA LEU A 642 44.87 -12.67 -36.86
C LEU A 642 46.39 -12.94 -36.80
N LEU A 643 47.16 -12.33 -37.69
CA LEU A 643 48.63 -12.43 -37.69
C LEU A 643 49.27 -11.73 -36.47
N ALA A 644 48.71 -10.59 -36.08
CA ALA A 644 49.16 -9.83 -34.92
C ALA A 644 48.68 -10.42 -33.58
N LYS A 645 47.73 -11.37 -33.62
CA LYS A 645 46.98 -11.89 -32.46
C LYS A 645 46.36 -10.77 -31.61
N LYS A 646 45.85 -9.74 -32.29
CA LYS A 646 45.30 -8.55 -31.63
C LYS A 646 44.32 -7.84 -32.55
N PHE A 647 43.08 -7.73 -32.10
CA PHE A 647 42.04 -6.90 -32.72
C PHE A 647 42.02 -5.48 -32.11
N PRO A 648 41.52 -4.47 -32.84
CA PRO A 648 41.42 -3.11 -32.34
C PRO A 648 40.42 -2.98 -31.17
N ASP A 649 39.34 -3.75 -31.21
CA ASP A 649 38.33 -3.88 -30.15
C ASP A 649 37.63 -5.25 -30.22
N ARG A 650 36.78 -5.54 -29.22
CA ARG A 650 36.11 -6.84 -29.07
C ARG A 650 34.98 -7.06 -30.08
N ILE A 651 34.35 -5.99 -30.59
CA ILE A 651 33.35 -6.10 -31.66
C ILE A 651 34.03 -6.49 -32.96
N SER A 652 35.18 -5.91 -33.28
CA SER A 652 36.00 -6.26 -34.44
C SER A 652 36.44 -7.72 -34.39
N GLU A 653 36.81 -8.21 -33.20
CA GLU A 653 37.12 -9.63 -32.97
C GLU A 653 35.89 -10.53 -33.20
N ARG A 654 34.72 -10.18 -32.67
CA ARG A 654 33.47 -10.93 -32.87
C ARG A 654 32.89 -10.83 -34.27
N ALA A 655 33.10 -9.71 -34.96
CA ALA A 655 32.74 -9.54 -36.36
C ALA A 655 33.69 -10.35 -37.26
N ALA A 656 34.92 -10.58 -36.82
CA ALA A 656 35.88 -11.45 -37.50
C ALA A 656 35.63 -12.94 -37.22
N ASP A 657 35.05 -13.31 -36.08
CA ASP A 657 34.52 -14.64 -35.75
C ASP A 657 33.21 -14.89 -36.53
N VAL A 658 33.33 -14.92 -37.86
CA VAL A 658 32.18 -14.99 -38.76
C VAL A 658 31.45 -16.31 -38.63
N ASP A 659 32.14 -17.38 -38.20
CA ASP A 659 31.51 -18.63 -37.88
C ASP A 659 30.96 -18.70 -36.45
N GLN A 660 31.19 -17.69 -35.60
CA GLN A 660 30.72 -17.61 -34.22
C GLN A 660 31.17 -18.77 -33.32
N SER A 661 32.31 -19.41 -33.64
CA SER A 661 32.89 -20.51 -32.86
C SER A 661 33.49 -20.06 -31.53
N GLY A 662 33.66 -18.75 -31.33
CA GLY A 662 34.32 -18.14 -30.19
C GLY A 662 35.84 -18.03 -30.33
N VAL A 663 36.40 -18.37 -31.50
CA VAL A 663 37.83 -18.25 -31.80
C VAL A 663 38.00 -17.74 -33.22
N VAL A 664 38.65 -16.58 -33.40
CA VAL A 664 39.01 -16.11 -34.74
C VAL A 664 40.22 -16.87 -35.27
N ASP A 665 40.05 -17.66 -36.34
CA ASP A 665 41.14 -18.43 -36.94
C ASP A 665 41.17 -18.40 -38.49
N ALA A 666 41.86 -19.36 -39.10
CA ALA A 666 42.02 -19.39 -40.56
C ALA A 666 40.72 -19.72 -41.30
N ASP A 667 39.78 -20.40 -40.64
CA ASP A 667 38.49 -20.79 -41.20
C ASP A 667 37.56 -19.58 -41.32
N ASP A 668 37.57 -18.67 -40.34
CA ASP A 668 36.89 -17.36 -40.44
C ASP A 668 37.37 -16.52 -41.61
N ILE A 669 38.69 -16.44 -41.80
CA ILE A 669 39.29 -15.73 -42.92
C ILE A 669 38.86 -16.36 -44.26
N ALA A 670 38.69 -17.69 -44.30
CA ALA A 670 38.23 -18.39 -45.48
C ALA A 670 36.74 -18.11 -45.76
N LEU A 671 35.90 -18.09 -44.73
CA LEU A 671 34.47 -17.78 -44.81
C LEU A 671 34.22 -16.32 -45.18
N LEU A 672 34.91 -15.36 -44.55
CA LEU A 672 34.85 -13.94 -44.89
C LEU A 672 35.29 -13.70 -46.34
N ARG A 673 36.34 -14.39 -46.81
CA ARG A 673 36.74 -14.38 -48.22
C ARG A 673 35.65 -14.96 -49.13
N ASP A 674 35.07 -16.09 -48.77
CA ASP A 674 34.10 -16.78 -49.62
C ASP A 674 32.75 -16.04 -49.67
N PHE A 675 32.37 -15.31 -48.62
CA PHE A 675 31.26 -14.37 -48.59
C PHE A 675 31.50 -13.19 -49.55
N LEU A 676 32.68 -12.56 -49.47
CA LEU A 676 33.06 -11.47 -50.39
C LEU A 676 33.16 -11.91 -51.86
N LEU A 677 33.48 -13.19 -52.10
CA LEU A 677 33.50 -13.79 -53.44
C LEU A 677 32.12 -14.34 -53.87
N THR A 678 31.07 -14.12 -53.08
CA THR A 678 29.69 -14.59 -53.33
C THR A 678 29.54 -16.12 -53.47
N LYS A 679 30.49 -16.89 -52.91
CA LYS A 679 30.39 -18.36 -52.84
C LYS A 679 29.43 -18.82 -51.74
N ILE A 680 29.27 -18.00 -50.71
CA ILE A 680 28.25 -18.14 -49.66
C ILE A 680 27.48 -16.82 -49.59
N THR A 681 26.19 -16.88 -49.24
CA THR A 681 25.32 -15.70 -49.13
C THR A 681 25.03 -15.30 -47.68
N GLU A 682 25.44 -16.13 -46.74
CA GLU A 682 25.31 -15.94 -45.29
C GLU A 682 26.48 -16.64 -44.59
N PHE A 683 26.89 -16.12 -43.43
CA PHE A 683 27.88 -16.77 -42.61
C PHE A 683 27.25 -17.92 -41.82
N PRO A 684 27.92 -19.07 -41.69
CA PRO A 684 27.42 -20.15 -40.84
C PRO A 684 27.41 -19.68 -39.38
N VAL A 685 26.36 -20.01 -38.63
CA VAL A 685 26.36 -19.86 -37.17
C VAL A 685 26.89 -21.16 -36.58
N ALA A 686 28.04 -21.15 -35.93
CA ALA A 686 28.43 -22.22 -35.03
C ALA A 686 27.39 -22.21 -33.92
N GLU A 687 26.70 -23.34 -33.72
CA GLU A 687 25.78 -23.50 -32.61
C GLU A 687 26.47 -23.01 -31.33
N LYS A 688 25.95 -21.94 -30.68
CA LYS A 688 26.29 -21.65 -29.28
C LYS A 688 26.13 -22.99 -28.58
N ALA A 689 27.20 -23.53 -28.03
CA ALA A 689 27.18 -24.82 -27.38
C ALA A 689 26.17 -24.71 -26.23
N VAL A 690 24.92 -25.11 -26.50
CA VAL A 690 24.00 -25.44 -25.45
C VAL A 690 24.74 -26.53 -24.70
N PRO A 691 25.05 -26.36 -23.41
CA PRO A 691 25.87 -27.33 -22.69
C PRO A 691 25.30 -28.70 -23.01
N GLU A 692 26.11 -29.57 -23.63
CA GLU A 692 25.67 -30.91 -23.96
C GLU A 692 25.22 -31.54 -22.65
N ILE A 693 23.92 -31.62 -22.46
CA ILE A 693 23.40 -32.33 -21.32
C ILE A 693 23.51 -33.81 -21.68
N ASP A 694 24.28 -34.54 -20.90
CA ASP A 694 24.27 -35.98 -20.96
C ASP A 694 22.90 -36.44 -20.44
N PHE A 695 21.96 -36.62 -21.37
CA PHE A 695 20.61 -37.08 -21.08
C PHE A 695 20.62 -38.42 -20.34
N ALA A 696 21.61 -39.29 -20.57
CA ALA A 696 21.72 -40.56 -19.87
C ALA A 696 22.13 -40.32 -18.40
N ALA A 697 23.12 -39.45 -18.16
CA ALA A 697 23.53 -39.09 -16.80
C ALA A 697 22.44 -38.33 -16.03
N LEU A 698 21.76 -37.36 -16.66
CA LEU A 698 20.65 -36.63 -16.02
C LEU A 698 19.43 -37.50 -15.80
N SER A 699 19.11 -38.41 -16.72
CA SER A 699 18.07 -39.42 -16.48
C SER A 699 18.45 -40.33 -15.30
N GLN A 700 19.72 -40.69 -15.15
CA GLN A 700 20.20 -41.47 -14.00
C GLN A 700 20.13 -40.69 -12.69
N LYS A 701 20.52 -39.40 -12.69
CA LYS A 701 20.40 -38.50 -11.53
C LYS A 701 18.94 -38.21 -11.16
N PHE A 702 18.07 -38.03 -12.15
CA PHE A 702 16.63 -37.87 -11.95
C PHE A 702 16.06 -39.09 -11.22
N GLY A 703 16.55 -40.28 -11.61
CA GLY A 703 16.26 -41.54 -10.95
C GLY A 703 14.81 -41.98 -11.11
N SER A 704 14.38 -42.94 -10.28
CA SER A 704 12.99 -43.39 -10.27
C SER A 704 12.13 -42.40 -9.48
N VAL A 705 11.26 -41.70 -10.19
CA VAL A 705 10.21 -40.82 -9.63
C VAL A 705 8.87 -41.41 -10.02
N ASN A 706 8.00 -41.64 -9.04
CA ASN A 706 6.62 -42.06 -9.28
C ASN A 706 5.76 -40.79 -9.33
N PRO A 707 5.18 -40.42 -10.50
CA PRO A 707 4.34 -39.24 -10.57
C PRO A 707 3.14 -39.35 -9.63
N ALA A 708 2.83 -38.26 -8.92
CA ALA A 708 1.64 -38.16 -8.10
C ALA A 708 0.37 -38.39 -8.94
N PRO A 709 -0.68 -39.02 -8.40
CA PRO A 709 -1.92 -39.18 -9.14
C PRO A 709 -2.57 -37.82 -9.40
N SER A 710 -3.16 -37.64 -10.59
CA SER A 710 -4.04 -36.50 -10.85
C SER A 710 -5.49 -36.88 -10.60
N TYR A 711 -6.24 -35.96 -10.01
CA TYR A 711 -7.69 -36.11 -9.80
C TYR A 711 -8.52 -35.66 -11.02
N LYS A 712 -7.85 -35.13 -12.06
CA LYS A 712 -8.43 -34.76 -13.35
C LYS A 712 -7.81 -35.65 -14.43
N LYS A 713 -8.62 -36.40 -15.16
CA LYS A 713 -8.08 -37.28 -16.22
C LYS A 713 -7.56 -36.44 -17.40
N SER A 714 -6.70 -37.04 -18.22
CA SER A 714 -6.01 -36.33 -19.29
C SER A 714 -6.92 -35.68 -20.35
N ASP A 715 -8.12 -36.23 -20.53
CA ASP A 715 -9.15 -35.80 -21.48
C ASP A 715 -10.26 -34.95 -20.83
N GLU A 716 -10.09 -34.57 -19.56
CA GLU A 716 -11.04 -33.74 -18.83
C GLU A 716 -10.50 -32.31 -18.74
N HIS A 717 -11.25 -31.28 -19.15
CA HIS A 717 -10.92 -29.89 -18.84
C HIS A 717 -11.71 -29.33 -17.66
N ASN A 718 -12.70 -30.08 -17.17
CA ASN A 718 -13.42 -29.81 -15.93
C ASN A 718 -13.02 -30.80 -14.81
N PRO A 719 -12.88 -30.34 -13.56
CA PRO A 719 -12.98 -28.95 -13.11
C PRO A 719 -11.83 -28.08 -13.65
N LEU A 720 -11.99 -26.75 -13.60
CA LEU A 720 -10.99 -25.80 -14.11
C LEU A 720 -9.62 -26.02 -13.45
N ILE A 721 -9.64 -26.25 -12.12
CA ILE A 721 -8.46 -26.51 -11.29
C ILE A 721 -8.68 -27.77 -10.42
N SER A 722 -7.58 -28.40 -9.99
CA SER A 722 -7.63 -29.64 -9.18
C SER A 722 -6.69 -29.64 -7.97
N GLN A 723 -5.84 -28.63 -7.83
CA GLN A 723 -4.95 -28.42 -6.68
C GLN A 723 -5.71 -27.94 -5.45
N TYR A 724 -6.86 -27.27 -5.67
CA TYR A 724 -7.77 -26.78 -4.63
C TYR A 724 -9.22 -26.94 -5.08
N PHE A 725 -10.13 -26.72 -4.14
CA PHE A 725 -11.55 -26.54 -4.40
C PHE A 725 -11.85 -25.05 -4.58
N GLY A 726 -12.96 -24.77 -5.27
CA GLY A 726 -13.39 -23.42 -5.59
C GLY A 726 -14.85 -23.47 -6.01
N ALA A 727 -15.69 -22.74 -5.30
CA ALA A 727 -17.12 -22.74 -5.51
C ALA A 727 -17.62 -21.37 -5.95
N ASP A 728 -18.90 -21.34 -6.34
CA ASP A 728 -19.67 -20.12 -6.60
C ASP A 728 -18.93 -19.15 -7.56
N PRO A 729 -18.72 -19.57 -8.83
CA PRO A 729 -17.81 -18.86 -9.72
C PRO A 729 -18.38 -17.52 -10.19
N GLY A 730 -17.72 -16.42 -9.83
CA GLY A 730 -17.92 -15.09 -10.42
C GLY A 730 -16.90 -14.81 -11.52
N VAL A 731 -17.37 -14.35 -12.68
CA VAL A 731 -16.54 -14.27 -13.90
C VAL A 731 -16.49 -12.85 -14.44
N MET A 732 -15.29 -12.41 -14.81
CA MET A 732 -15.02 -11.10 -15.40
C MET A 732 -14.02 -11.27 -16.55
N GLU A 733 -14.24 -10.59 -17.67
CA GLU A 733 -13.22 -10.45 -18.72
C GLU A 733 -12.51 -9.12 -18.55
N TYR A 734 -11.21 -9.14 -18.78
CA TYR A 734 -10.39 -7.95 -18.88
C TYR A 734 -9.17 -8.25 -19.73
N ASP A 735 -8.89 -7.37 -20.69
CA ASP A 735 -7.70 -7.42 -21.56
C ASP A 735 -7.46 -8.78 -22.24
N GLY A 736 -8.53 -9.37 -22.79
CA GLY A 736 -8.48 -10.62 -23.53
C GLY A 736 -8.35 -11.86 -22.67
N ARG A 737 -8.49 -11.74 -21.35
CA ARG A 737 -8.44 -12.85 -20.38
C ARG A 737 -9.72 -12.93 -19.58
N VAL A 738 -10.16 -14.15 -19.27
CA VAL A 738 -11.24 -14.42 -18.33
C VAL A 738 -10.64 -14.66 -16.94
N TYR A 739 -11.12 -13.92 -15.95
CA TYR A 739 -10.83 -14.09 -14.53
C TYR A 739 -12.02 -14.74 -13.83
N VAL A 740 -11.74 -15.74 -13.00
CA VAL A 740 -12.75 -16.49 -12.24
C VAL A 740 -12.43 -16.40 -10.77
N TYR A 741 -13.33 -15.77 -10.02
CA TYR A 741 -13.28 -15.64 -8.57
C TYR A 741 -14.19 -16.68 -7.93
N MET A 742 -13.73 -17.31 -6.86
CA MET A 742 -14.43 -18.43 -6.24
C MET A 742 -14.43 -18.33 -4.72
N THR A 743 -15.51 -18.75 -4.08
CA THR A 743 -15.53 -19.09 -2.66
C THR A 743 -14.46 -20.15 -2.39
N ASP A 744 -13.59 -19.94 -1.40
CA ASP A 744 -12.54 -20.90 -1.03
C ASP A 744 -13.11 -22.09 -0.21
N ASP A 745 -13.62 -23.10 -0.91
CA ASP A 745 -14.08 -24.38 -0.34
C ASP A 745 -12.90 -25.24 0.17
N HIS A 746 -12.05 -24.71 1.07
CA HIS A 746 -10.87 -25.44 1.55
C HIS A 746 -11.23 -26.63 2.44
N LEU A 747 -10.44 -27.71 2.32
CA LEU A 747 -10.61 -28.92 3.13
C LEU A 747 -10.47 -28.61 4.63
N LEU A 748 -11.45 -29.09 5.40
CA LEU A 748 -11.44 -28.99 6.84
C LEU A 748 -11.15 -30.34 7.48
N TYR A 749 -10.42 -30.32 8.59
CA TYR A 749 -9.98 -31.52 9.30
C TYR A 749 -10.44 -31.52 10.77
N ASP A 750 -10.77 -32.70 11.29
CA ASP A 750 -10.95 -32.99 12.71
C ASP A 750 -10.22 -34.29 13.07
N GLY A 751 -9.25 -34.21 14.00
CA GLY A 751 -8.40 -35.34 14.36
C GLY A 751 -7.66 -35.98 13.17
N GLY A 752 -7.35 -35.21 12.12
CA GLY A 752 -6.71 -35.69 10.88
C GLY A 752 -7.67 -36.27 9.83
N ASN A 753 -8.98 -36.37 10.12
CA ASN A 753 -9.98 -36.82 9.16
C ASN A 753 -10.67 -35.64 8.49
N ILE A 754 -10.95 -35.75 7.20
CA ILE A 754 -11.72 -34.74 6.46
C ILE A 754 -13.15 -34.70 7.01
N LYS A 755 -13.66 -33.51 7.31
CA LYS A 755 -15.06 -33.29 7.70
C LYS A 755 -15.87 -32.65 6.58
N ASN A 756 -17.19 -32.62 6.76
CA ASN A 756 -18.06 -31.83 5.89
C ASN A 756 -17.66 -30.35 5.93
N ILE A 757 -17.81 -29.69 4.79
CA ILE A 757 -17.57 -28.25 4.69
C ILE A 757 -18.49 -27.49 5.64
N ALA A 758 -17.94 -26.48 6.30
CA ALA A 758 -18.66 -25.58 7.19
C ALA A 758 -18.60 -24.18 6.60
N TYR A 759 -19.56 -23.81 5.74
CA TYR A 759 -19.52 -22.55 5.00
C TYR A 759 -19.33 -21.31 5.89
N SER A 760 -19.84 -21.34 7.13
CA SER A 760 -19.66 -20.28 8.12
C SER A 760 -18.21 -20.02 8.55
N SER A 761 -17.25 -20.88 8.21
CA SER A 761 -15.82 -20.63 8.43
C SER A 761 -15.09 -20.07 7.21
N ILE A 762 -15.74 -19.97 6.05
CA ILE A 762 -15.10 -19.49 4.82
C ILE A 762 -15.08 -17.96 4.81
N ASN A 763 -13.88 -17.40 4.69
CA ASN A 763 -13.60 -15.97 4.72
C ASN A 763 -12.52 -15.55 3.69
N CYS A 764 -12.18 -16.46 2.78
CA CYS A 764 -11.23 -16.24 1.70
C CYS A 764 -11.89 -16.50 0.34
N LEU A 765 -11.31 -15.89 -0.69
CA LEU A 765 -11.65 -16.11 -2.10
C LEU A 765 -10.43 -16.60 -2.86
N ARG A 766 -10.63 -17.30 -3.98
CA ARG A 766 -9.58 -17.68 -4.94
C ARG A 766 -9.77 -16.93 -6.26
N CYS A 767 -8.68 -16.68 -6.97
CA CYS A 767 -8.71 -16.09 -8.31
C CYS A 767 -7.86 -16.92 -9.28
N ILE A 768 -8.43 -17.28 -10.42
CA ILE A 768 -7.71 -17.90 -11.55
C ILE A 768 -7.99 -17.12 -12.83
N SER A 769 -7.14 -17.24 -13.85
CA SER A 769 -7.41 -16.62 -15.16
C SER A 769 -6.95 -17.47 -16.35
N SER A 770 -7.58 -17.28 -17.51
CA SER A 770 -7.19 -17.94 -18.76
C SER A 770 -7.54 -17.09 -19.98
N ASP A 771 -6.77 -17.22 -21.05
CA ASP A 771 -7.09 -16.67 -22.39
C ASP A 771 -7.47 -17.77 -23.40
N ASP A 772 -7.32 -19.05 -23.02
CA ASP A 772 -7.56 -20.23 -23.85
C ASP A 772 -8.59 -21.22 -23.27
N LEU A 773 -9.11 -20.92 -22.07
CA LEU A 773 -10.11 -21.66 -21.28
C LEU A 773 -9.68 -23.05 -20.78
N VAL A 774 -8.42 -23.44 -20.98
CA VAL A 774 -7.90 -24.77 -20.58
C VAL A 774 -6.69 -24.66 -19.67
N ASN A 775 -5.76 -23.76 -19.96
CA ASN A 775 -4.64 -23.44 -19.09
C ASN A 775 -5.04 -22.27 -18.19
N TRP A 776 -5.08 -22.53 -16.89
CA TRP A 776 -5.49 -21.55 -15.88
C TRP A 776 -4.27 -21.11 -15.08
N THR A 777 -4.01 -19.80 -15.08
CA THR A 777 -3.07 -19.17 -14.15
C THR A 777 -3.74 -19.02 -12.79
N ASP A 778 -3.21 -19.68 -11.76
CA ASP A 778 -3.70 -19.56 -10.38
C ASP A 778 -3.09 -18.33 -9.71
N HIS A 779 -3.88 -17.32 -9.38
CA HIS A 779 -3.43 -16.07 -8.74
C HIS A 779 -3.41 -16.14 -7.21
N GLY A 780 -3.69 -17.30 -6.63
CA GLY A 780 -3.64 -17.54 -5.20
C GLY A 780 -4.89 -17.09 -4.44
N LEU A 781 -4.70 -16.90 -3.13
CA LEU A 781 -5.76 -16.64 -2.17
C LEU A 781 -5.92 -15.13 -1.91
N ILE A 782 -7.17 -14.69 -1.75
CA ILE A 782 -7.56 -13.36 -1.30
C ILE A 782 -8.17 -13.51 0.10
N ASN A 783 -7.49 -13.00 1.14
CA ASN A 783 -8.00 -12.95 2.51
C ASN A 783 -9.09 -11.86 2.64
N ALA A 784 -10.29 -12.15 2.15
CA ALA A 784 -11.34 -11.16 1.95
C ALA A 784 -11.98 -10.66 3.26
N ALA A 785 -12.24 -11.54 4.23
CA ALA A 785 -12.99 -11.21 5.44
C ALA A 785 -12.38 -11.82 6.73
N GLY A 786 -12.88 -11.37 7.88
CA GLY A 786 -12.46 -11.81 9.21
C GLY A 786 -11.33 -10.97 9.82
N GLN A 787 -10.88 -11.35 11.02
CA GLN A 787 -9.93 -10.55 11.83
C GLN A 787 -8.61 -10.25 11.10
N ASN A 788 -8.15 -11.19 10.27
CA ASN A 788 -6.93 -11.09 9.47
C ASN A 788 -7.21 -10.81 7.98
N GLY A 789 -8.48 -10.55 7.62
CA GLY A 789 -8.89 -10.24 6.26
C GLY A 789 -9.06 -8.74 6.02
N LEU A 790 -9.34 -8.39 4.77
CA LEU A 790 -9.51 -7.01 4.32
C LEU A 790 -10.78 -6.37 4.93
N CYS A 791 -11.92 -7.06 4.87
CA CYS A 791 -13.17 -6.65 5.51
C CYS A 791 -13.21 -7.14 6.97
N LYS A 792 -12.64 -6.36 7.89
CA LYS A 792 -12.55 -6.70 9.33
C LYS A 792 -13.90 -6.77 10.06
N TRP A 793 -14.92 -6.12 9.52
CA TRP A 793 -16.27 -6.07 10.08
C TRP A 793 -17.12 -7.31 9.73
N GLY A 794 -16.74 -8.05 8.69
CA GLY A 794 -17.42 -9.25 8.21
C GLY A 794 -16.66 -10.52 8.61
N GLY A 795 -17.39 -11.62 8.78
CA GLY A 795 -16.82 -12.92 9.13
C GLY A 795 -16.66 -13.87 7.95
N ASN A 796 -17.35 -13.61 6.83
CA ASN A 796 -17.46 -14.53 5.70
C ASN A 796 -17.28 -13.82 4.35
N SER A 797 -16.90 -14.59 3.34
CA SER A 797 -16.84 -14.15 1.93
C SER A 797 -17.33 -15.24 1.00
N TRP A 798 -18.64 -15.26 0.74
CA TRP A 798 -19.29 -16.25 -0.12
C TRP A 798 -19.71 -15.65 -1.46
N ALA A 799 -19.78 -16.48 -2.49
CA ALA A 799 -20.38 -16.16 -3.79
C ALA A 799 -19.86 -14.84 -4.38
N PRO A 800 -18.57 -14.76 -4.73
CA PRO A 800 -18.02 -13.54 -5.31
C PRO A 800 -18.63 -13.27 -6.69
N THR A 801 -18.87 -12.00 -7.00
CA THR A 801 -19.00 -11.50 -8.37
C THR A 801 -17.99 -10.39 -8.58
N ALA A 802 -17.45 -10.26 -9.79
CA ALA A 802 -16.43 -9.26 -10.09
C ALA A 802 -16.77 -8.47 -11.34
N CYS A 803 -16.38 -7.20 -11.35
CA CYS A 803 -16.49 -6.35 -12.52
C CYS A 803 -15.39 -5.28 -12.49
N HIS A 804 -15.21 -4.61 -13.61
CA HIS A 804 -14.32 -3.46 -13.72
C HIS A 804 -15.07 -2.26 -14.30
N LYS A 805 -14.60 -1.05 -13.98
CA LYS A 805 -15.12 0.20 -14.54
C LYS A 805 -14.00 1.24 -14.59
N THR A 806 -13.90 1.94 -15.73
CA THR A 806 -13.06 3.13 -15.84
C THR A 806 -13.68 4.28 -15.04
N ILE A 807 -13.00 4.74 -14.01
CA ILE A 807 -13.41 5.87 -13.15
C ILE A 807 -12.32 6.93 -13.21
N ASN A 808 -12.68 8.15 -13.61
CA ASN A 808 -11.74 9.27 -13.77
C ASN A 808 -10.53 8.95 -14.67
N GLY A 809 -10.74 8.20 -15.75
CA GLY A 809 -9.69 7.84 -16.70
C GLY A 809 -8.75 6.71 -16.25
N LYS A 810 -9.04 6.06 -15.11
CA LYS A 810 -8.29 4.91 -14.61
C LYS A 810 -9.21 3.70 -14.47
N GLU A 811 -8.76 2.55 -14.93
CA GLU A 811 -9.48 1.30 -14.74
C GLU A 811 -9.44 0.86 -13.27
N GLN A 812 -10.60 0.47 -12.74
CA GLN A 812 -10.73 -0.02 -11.38
C GLN A 812 -11.52 -1.32 -11.34
N PHE A 813 -11.15 -2.21 -10.43
CA PHE A 813 -11.70 -3.54 -10.30
C PHE A 813 -12.43 -3.68 -8.98
N PHE A 814 -13.55 -4.40 -8.99
CA PHE A 814 -14.43 -4.57 -7.85
C PHE A 814 -14.78 -6.04 -7.67
N ILE A 815 -14.70 -6.54 -6.43
CA ILE A 815 -15.26 -7.85 -6.06
C ILE A 815 -16.34 -7.62 -5.03
N TYR A 816 -17.56 -8.07 -5.31
CA TYR A 816 -18.66 -8.11 -4.36
C TYR A 816 -18.81 -9.52 -3.84
N PHE A 817 -19.09 -9.68 -2.55
CA PHE A 817 -19.30 -11.00 -1.94
C PHE A 817 -20.27 -10.90 -0.76
N ALA A 818 -20.86 -12.02 -0.40
CA ALA A 818 -21.77 -12.10 0.73
C ALA A 818 -21.03 -12.37 2.05
N ASN A 819 -21.31 -11.56 3.06
CA ASN A 819 -20.95 -11.84 4.45
C ASN A 819 -22.05 -12.70 5.08
N ASN A 820 -21.99 -14.01 4.82
CA ASN A 820 -23.05 -14.96 5.16
C ASN A 820 -24.37 -14.53 4.48
N GLY A 821 -25.53 -14.98 4.96
CA GLY A 821 -26.85 -14.57 4.49
C GLY A 821 -27.32 -13.19 4.98
N ASN A 822 -26.42 -12.25 5.34
CA ASN A 822 -26.80 -11.02 6.07
C ASN A 822 -26.27 -9.70 5.50
N GLY A 823 -25.45 -9.72 4.46
CA GLY A 823 -24.89 -8.48 3.90
C GLY A 823 -24.02 -8.73 2.68
N ILE A 824 -23.88 -7.71 1.85
CA ILE A 824 -22.98 -7.71 0.68
C ILE A 824 -21.84 -6.74 0.96
N ALA A 825 -20.61 -7.21 0.82
CA ALA A 825 -19.38 -6.43 0.88
C ALA A 825 -18.91 -6.09 -0.54
N VAL A 826 -17.98 -5.13 -0.64
CA VAL A 826 -17.24 -4.84 -1.86
C VAL A 826 -15.76 -4.60 -1.53
N LEU A 827 -14.87 -5.14 -2.33
CA LEU A 827 -13.44 -4.82 -2.36
C LEU A 827 -13.12 -4.09 -3.65
N GLN A 828 -12.08 -3.25 -3.62
CA GLN A 828 -11.61 -2.46 -4.75
C GLN A 828 -10.12 -2.69 -5.01
N SER A 829 -9.70 -2.68 -6.27
CA SER A 829 -8.29 -2.74 -6.69
C SER A 829 -8.05 -1.94 -7.97
N ASP A 830 -6.77 -1.67 -8.25
CA ASP A 830 -6.29 -1.13 -9.53
C ASP A 830 -5.80 -2.25 -10.48
N SER A 831 -5.95 -3.52 -10.09
CA SER A 831 -5.60 -4.70 -10.89
C SER A 831 -6.63 -5.82 -10.68
N PRO A 832 -6.92 -6.66 -11.70
CA PRO A 832 -7.85 -7.77 -11.57
C PRO A 832 -7.36 -8.85 -10.60
N THR A 833 -6.10 -8.82 -10.17
CA THR A 833 -5.53 -9.79 -9.23
C THR A 833 -5.16 -9.17 -7.88
N GLY A 834 -5.52 -7.91 -7.63
CA GLY A 834 -5.14 -7.19 -6.43
C GLY A 834 -3.80 -6.43 -6.56
N PRO A 835 -3.30 -5.84 -5.46
CA PRO A 835 -3.82 -5.95 -4.10
C PRO A 835 -5.20 -5.31 -3.92
N TRP A 836 -6.02 -5.91 -3.07
CA TRP A 836 -7.40 -5.49 -2.81
C TRP A 836 -7.50 -4.67 -1.52
N ARG A 837 -8.48 -3.76 -1.43
CA ARG A 837 -8.82 -2.99 -0.20
C ARG A 837 -10.32 -2.97 0.04
N ASP A 838 -10.73 -2.82 1.30
CA ASP A 838 -12.13 -2.49 1.67
C ASP A 838 -12.32 -0.96 1.62
N PRO A 839 -13.08 -0.42 0.66
CA PRO A 839 -13.22 1.01 0.50
C PRO A 839 -14.31 1.63 1.40
N ILE A 840 -15.17 0.83 2.06
CA ILE A 840 -16.33 1.33 2.82
C ILE A 840 -16.16 1.06 4.33
N GLY A 841 -15.48 -0.02 4.72
CA GLY A 841 -15.33 -0.44 6.11
C GLY A 841 -16.61 -1.01 6.75
N LYS A 842 -17.63 -1.29 5.95
CA LYS A 842 -18.92 -1.91 6.34
C LYS A 842 -19.61 -2.53 5.12
N ALA A 843 -20.72 -3.24 5.34
CA ALA A 843 -21.54 -3.79 4.26
C ALA A 843 -22.09 -2.69 3.33
N LEU A 844 -21.98 -2.91 2.02
CA LEU A 844 -22.63 -2.11 0.98
C LEU A 844 -24.15 -2.27 1.06
N ILE A 845 -24.64 -3.51 1.16
CA ILE A 845 -26.04 -3.83 1.43
C ILE A 845 -26.14 -4.54 2.77
N SER A 846 -27.10 -4.12 3.61
CA SER A 846 -27.37 -4.72 4.91
C SER A 846 -28.87 -4.92 5.12
N ARG A 847 -29.25 -5.57 6.23
CA ARG A 847 -30.65 -5.66 6.70
C ARG A 847 -31.30 -4.29 6.91
N SER A 848 -30.50 -3.26 7.20
CA SER A 848 -30.95 -1.88 7.38
C SER A 848 -31.11 -1.11 6.07
N THR A 849 -30.62 -1.64 4.95
CA THR A 849 -30.84 -1.04 3.63
C THR A 849 -32.35 -1.08 3.34
N PRO A 850 -32.95 0.04 2.89
CA PRO A 850 -34.38 0.08 2.55
C PRO A 850 -34.80 -1.09 1.66
N ASN A 851 -35.97 -1.67 1.94
CA ASN A 851 -36.51 -2.86 1.25
C ASN A 851 -35.67 -4.16 1.34
N CYS A 852 -34.68 -4.25 2.23
CA CYS A 852 -33.85 -5.46 2.39
C CYS A 852 -34.07 -6.22 3.71
N GLY A 853 -34.81 -5.65 4.67
CA GLY A 853 -34.99 -6.24 6.00
C GLY A 853 -35.77 -7.57 6.01
N ASN A 854 -36.55 -7.86 4.96
CA ASN A 854 -37.39 -9.06 4.85
C ASN A 854 -36.89 -10.09 3.82
N VAL A 855 -35.75 -9.84 3.18
CA VAL A 855 -35.10 -10.86 2.33
C VAL A 855 -34.72 -12.04 3.23
N GLU A 856 -34.96 -13.30 2.88
CA GLU A 856 -34.64 -14.41 3.78
C GLU A 856 -33.10 -14.56 3.90
N TRP A 857 -32.42 -14.72 2.77
CA TRP A 857 -30.97 -14.75 2.66
C TRP A 857 -30.45 -13.57 1.81
N LEU A 858 -29.76 -12.64 2.45
CA LEU A 858 -29.18 -11.46 1.80
C LEU A 858 -27.73 -11.78 1.40
N PHE A 859 -27.60 -12.44 0.26
CA PHE A 859 -26.34 -12.98 -0.27
C PHE A 859 -26.36 -13.07 -1.81
N ASP A 860 -25.41 -13.81 -2.38
CA ASP A 860 -25.27 -14.15 -3.80
C ASP A 860 -25.39 -12.93 -4.72
N PRO A 861 -24.46 -11.97 -4.60
CA PRO A 861 -24.43 -10.79 -5.44
C PRO A 861 -24.10 -11.14 -6.90
N ALA A 862 -24.74 -10.47 -7.84
CA ALA A 862 -24.34 -10.39 -9.24
C ALA A 862 -24.34 -8.94 -9.72
N VAL A 863 -23.34 -8.54 -10.50
CA VAL A 863 -23.20 -7.17 -11.00
C VAL A 863 -23.13 -7.15 -12.52
N LEU A 864 -23.87 -6.23 -13.12
CA LEU A 864 -23.74 -5.86 -14.53
C LEU A 864 -23.26 -4.41 -14.59
N VAL A 865 -22.12 -4.17 -15.26
CA VAL A 865 -21.76 -2.83 -15.77
C VAL A 865 -22.31 -2.75 -17.19
N ASP A 866 -23.23 -1.82 -17.42
CA ASP A 866 -23.95 -1.66 -18.67
C ASP A 866 -23.17 -0.79 -19.66
N ASP A 867 -23.54 -0.87 -20.95
CA ASP A 867 -22.86 -0.16 -22.05
C ASP A 867 -22.87 1.37 -21.88
N ASP A 868 -23.80 1.91 -21.09
CA ASP A 868 -23.90 3.34 -20.78
C ASP A 868 -23.05 3.77 -19.57
N GLY A 869 -22.30 2.84 -18.96
CA GLY A 869 -21.45 3.05 -17.80
C GLY A 869 -22.18 2.97 -16.45
N LYS A 870 -23.51 2.82 -16.42
CA LYS A 870 -24.23 2.53 -15.18
C LYS A 870 -24.01 1.08 -14.77
N ALA A 871 -24.10 0.81 -13.48
CA ALA A 871 -24.00 -0.54 -12.97
C ALA A 871 -25.17 -0.91 -12.08
N TYR A 872 -25.48 -2.21 -12.04
CA TYR A 872 -26.64 -2.76 -11.35
C TYR A 872 -26.22 -3.99 -10.53
N LEU A 873 -26.59 -4.00 -9.25
CA LEU A 873 -26.35 -5.09 -8.31
C LEU A 873 -27.65 -5.85 -8.06
N TYR A 874 -27.61 -7.17 -8.23
CA TYR A 874 -28.69 -8.13 -8.00
C TYR A 874 -28.30 -9.05 -6.86
N PHE A 875 -29.24 -9.40 -5.99
CA PHE A 875 -28.94 -10.22 -4.82
C PHE A 875 -30.20 -10.76 -4.16
N GLY A 876 -30.01 -11.65 -3.20
CA GLY A 876 -31.07 -12.17 -2.34
C GLY A 876 -31.52 -13.58 -2.71
N GLY A 877 -32.30 -14.17 -1.81
CA GLY A 877 -32.75 -15.55 -1.93
C GLY A 877 -33.39 -16.04 -0.64
N GLY A 878 -33.49 -17.36 -0.50
CA GLY A 878 -34.18 -18.06 0.58
C GLY A 878 -35.70 -18.07 0.41
N ILE A 879 -36.35 -18.97 1.17
CA ILE A 879 -37.78 -19.28 1.05
C ILE A 879 -38.49 -18.94 2.37
N PRO A 880 -39.03 -17.72 2.52
CA PRO A 880 -39.76 -17.35 3.71
C PRO A 880 -41.08 -18.12 3.77
N ASN A 881 -41.45 -18.61 4.95
CA ASN A 881 -42.77 -19.19 5.24
C ASN A 881 -43.25 -20.26 4.22
N LYS A 882 -42.33 -21.05 3.65
CA LYS A 882 -42.64 -22.08 2.64
C LYS A 882 -43.34 -21.55 1.38
N GLN A 883 -43.09 -20.29 1.02
CA GLN A 883 -43.61 -19.68 -0.21
C GLN A 883 -42.80 -20.14 -1.43
N TYR A 884 -42.83 -21.44 -1.73
CA TYR A 884 -41.97 -22.06 -2.74
C TYR A 884 -42.15 -21.46 -4.13
N ALA A 885 -43.38 -21.16 -4.57
CA ALA A 885 -43.61 -20.69 -5.95
C ALA A 885 -43.18 -19.23 -6.19
N HIS A 886 -43.33 -18.37 -5.18
CA HIS A 886 -43.02 -16.93 -5.26
C HIS A 886 -42.44 -16.45 -3.92
N PRO A 887 -41.14 -16.69 -3.65
CA PRO A 887 -40.52 -16.33 -2.39
C PRO A 887 -40.45 -14.81 -2.13
N GLY A 888 -40.43 -13.98 -3.18
CA GLY A 888 -40.35 -12.52 -3.06
C GLY A 888 -39.04 -11.98 -2.47
N THR A 889 -37.95 -12.75 -2.55
CA THR A 889 -36.68 -12.48 -1.86
C THR A 889 -35.56 -11.90 -2.74
N ALA A 890 -35.69 -11.90 -4.08
CA ALA A 890 -34.71 -11.26 -4.96
C ALA A 890 -34.85 -9.73 -4.95
N ARG A 891 -33.72 -9.04 -5.06
CA ARG A 891 -33.60 -7.59 -5.15
C ARG A 891 -32.65 -7.18 -6.26
N ALA A 892 -32.87 -5.99 -6.81
CA ALA A 892 -31.94 -5.31 -7.69
C ALA A 892 -31.84 -3.82 -7.35
N VAL A 893 -30.68 -3.22 -7.54
CA VAL A 893 -30.45 -1.79 -7.31
C VAL A 893 -29.40 -1.25 -8.26
N GLN A 894 -29.50 0.03 -8.63
CA GLN A 894 -28.43 0.70 -9.35
C GLN A 894 -27.29 1.03 -8.37
N LEU A 895 -26.04 0.79 -8.78
CA LEU A 895 -24.84 1.23 -8.08
C LEU A 895 -24.54 2.71 -8.41
N GLY A 896 -23.88 3.40 -7.48
CA GLY A 896 -23.31 4.72 -7.73
C GLY A 896 -22.16 4.66 -8.73
N ASP A 897 -21.76 5.82 -9.26
CA ASP A 897 -20.67 5.88 -10.24
C ASP A 897 -19.33 5.39 -9.69
N ASP A 898 -19.16 5.46 -8.37
CA ASP A 898 -18.02 4.97 -7.61
C ASP A 898 -17.97 3.44 -7.44
N MET A 899 -19.05 2.73 -7.82
CA MET A 899 -19.24 1.28 -7.65
C MET A 899 -19.26 0.80 -6.18
N THR A 900 -19.13 1.72 -5.22
CA THR A 900 -19.05 1.47 -3.78
C THR A 900 -20.22 2.10 -3.00
N SER A 901 -21.25 2.53 -3.71
CA SER A 901 -22.48 3.07 -3.17
C SER A 901 -23.69 2.61 -4.00
N ILE A 902 -24.91 2.88 -3.52
CA ILE A 902 -26.15 2.59 -4.25
C ILE A 902 -26.94 3.87 -4.55
N VAL A 903 -27.69 3.83 -5.65
CA VAL A 903 -28.61 4.90 -6.06
C VAL A 903 -30.04 4.42 -5.93
N GLY A 904 -30.78 5.04 -5.00
CA GLY A 904 -32.18 4.73 -4.75
C GLY A 904 -32.40 3.56 -3.78
N THR A 905 -33.62 3.02 -3.80
CA THR A 905 -34.03 1.88 -2.96
C THR A 905 -34.02 0.60 -3.80
N PRO A 906 -33.42 -0.51 -3.31
CA PRO A 906 -33.51 -1.80 -3.98
C PRO A 906 -34.95 -2.20 -4.32
N VAL A 907 -35.18 -2.58 -5.58
CA VAL A 907 -36.48 -3.02 -6.09
C VAL A 907 -36.60 -4.54 -5.99
N SER A 908 -37.82 -5.06 -5.83
CA SER A 908 -38.07 -6.50 -5.80
C SER A 908 -38.13 -7.07 -7.21
N ILE A 909 -37.52 -8.24 -7.40
CA ILE A 909 -37.74 -9.12 -8.55
C ILE A 909 -38.53 -10.32 -8.02
N ASP A 910 -39.43 -10.87 -8.83
CA ASP A 910 -40.23 -12.06 -8.48
C ASP A 910 -39.96 -13.24 -9.43
N PRO A 911 -38.80 -13.91 -9.29
CA PRO A 911 -38.50 -15.10 -10.07
C PRO A 911 -39.30 -16.29 -9.53
N PRO A 912 -39.99 -17.07 -10.39
CA PRO A 912 -40.77 -18.20 -9.94
C PRO A 912 -39.85 -19.27 -9.36
N TYR A 913 -40.17 -19.74 -8.16
CA TYR A 913 -39.40 -20.76 -7.45
C TYR A 913 -37.95 -20.39 -7.14
N LEU A 914 -37.65 -19.11 -6.90
CA LEU A 914 -36.31 -18.66 -6.48
C LEU A 914 -35.76 -19.44 -5.26
N PHE A 915 -34.44 -19.66 -5.26
CA PHE A 915 -33.68 -20.08 -4.09
C PHE A 915 -32.51 -19.15 -3.81
N GLU A 916 -31.57 -19.01 -4.74
CA GLU A 916 -30.32 -18.27 -4.56
C GLU A 916 -29.68 -17.95 -5.93
N ASP A 917 -28.38 -17.60 -5.95
CA ASP A 917 -27.55 -17.56 -7.17
C ASP A 917 -28.07 -16.58 -8.23
N SER A 918 -28.23 -15.30 -7.83
CA SER A 918 -28.56 -14.28 -8.82
C SER A 918 -27.48 -14.20 -9.88
N GLY A 919 -27.88 -14.17 -11.16
CA GLY A 919 -27.02 -13.95 -12.31
C GLY A 919 -27.61 -12.88 -13.23
N ILE A 920 -26.77 -12.13 -13.90
CA ILE A 920 -27.20 -11.11 -14.86
C ILE A 920 -26.24 -11.07 -16.05
N HIS A 921 -26.79 -11.06 -17.25
CA HIS A 921 -26.05 -10.73 -18.47
C HIS A 921 -26.94 -9.94 -19.43
N LYS A 922 -26.32 -9.33 -20.43
CA LYS A 922 -27.02 -8.61 -21.49
C LYS A 922 -26.84 -9.34 -22.82
N TYR A 923 -27.92 -9.47 -23.58
CA TYR A 923 -27.89 -10.00 -24.94
C TYR A 923 -28.85 -9.19 -25.81
N ASN A 924 -28.34 -8.68 -26.94
CA ASN A 924 -29.11 -7.93 -27.93
C ASN A 924 -30.01 -6.82 -27.33
N GLY A 925 -29.43 -6.01 -26.44
CA GLY A 925 -30.12 -4.89 -25.79
C GLY A 925 -31.10 -5.26 -24.68
N LYS A 926 -31.24 -6.56 -24.33
CA LYS A 926 -32.12 -7.04 -23.27
C LYS A 926 -31.33 -7.61 -22.09
N TYR A 927 -31.93 -7.54 -20.91
CA TYR A 927 -31.34 -7.98 -19.66
C TYR A 927 -31.87 -9.36 -19.27
N TYR A 928 -30.97 -10.28 -18.98
CA TYR A 928 -31.26 -11.68 -18.68
C TYR A 928 -30.90 -11.95 -17.22
N TYR A 929 -31.90 -11.92 -16.35
CA TYR A 929 -31.75 -12.29 -14.96
C TYR A 929 -31.90 -13.80 -14.82
N SER A 930 -30.84 -14.49 -14.41
CA SER A 930 -30.83 -15.92 -14.13
C SER A 930 -30.72 -16.20 -12.64
N TYR A 931 -31.18 -17.37 -12.21
CA TYR A 931 -31.22 -17.76 -10.80
C TYR A 931 -31.30 -19.27 -10.62
N CYS A 932 -30.95 -19.74 -9.42
CA CYS A 932 -31.15 -21.14 -9.03
C CYS A 932 -32.56 -21.35 -8.46
N THR A 933 -33.28 -22.34 -8.98
CA THR A 933 -34.59 -22.75 -8.47
C THR A 933 -34.47 -23.50 -7.15
N ASN A 934 -35.49 -23.40 -6.30
CA ASN A 934 -35.52 -24.15 -5.06
C ASN A 934 -35.76 -25.64 -5.29
N PHE A 935 -35.66 -26.41 -4.21
CA PHE A 935 -35.70 -27.86 -4.28
C PHE A 935 -37.13 -28.45 -4.30
N ASP A 936 -38.18 -27.63 -4.22
CA ASP A 936 -39.58 -28.08 -4.31
C ASP A 936 -40.34 -27.36 -5.43
N THR A 937 -40.16 -27.88 -6.65
CA THR A 937 -40.78 -27.37 -7.88
C THR A 937 -41.98 -28.23 -8.33
N ASN A 938 -42.47 -29.15 -7.50
CA ASN A 938 -43.47 -30.14 -7.93
C ASN A 938 -44.79 -29.48 -8.40
N GLY A 939 -45.28 -29.93 -9.56
CA GLY A 939 -46.57 -29.47 -10.11
C GLY A 939 -46.57 -28.02 -10.63
N ASN A 940 -45.40 -27.42 -10.84
CA ASN A 940 -45.29 -26.07 -11.39
C ASN A 940 -45.79 -25.99 -12.85
N GLN A 941 -46.27 -24.82 -13.24
CA GLN A 941 -46.83 -24.57 -14.59
C GLN A 941 -45.77 -24.26 -15.67
N TYR A 942 -44.52 -24.08 -15.28
CA TYR A 942 -43.43 -23.63 -16.16
C TYR A 942 -42.56 -24.78 -16.68
N GLY A 943 -42.72 -25.99 -16.12
CA GLY A 943 -41.86 -27.14 -16.40
C GLY A 943 -40.50 -27.11 -15.71
N LEU A 944 -40.34 -26.28 -14.65
CA LEU A 944 -39.08 -26.16 -13.89
C LEU A 944 -38.71 -27.50 -13.26
N THR A 945 -37.41 -27.77 -13.17
CA THR A 945 -36.87 -28.81 -12.28
C THR A 945 -36.18 -28.20 -11.07
N SER A 946 -36.04 -29.01 -10.00
CA SER A 946 -35.47 -28.56 -8.72
C SER A 946 -33.95 -28.35 -8.80
N GLY A 947 -33.45 -27.26 -8.20
CA GLY A 947 -32.02 -26.93 -8.17
C GLY A 947 -31.44 -26.64 -9.56
N ALA A 948 -32.27 -26.18 -10.49
CA ALA A 948 -31.91 -25.84 -11.87
C ALA A 948 -31.56 -24.35 -11.98
N ILE A 949 -30.83 -23.97 -13.03
CA ILE A 949 -30.63 -22.57 -13.41
C ILE A 949 -31.68 -22.20 -14.44
N ASP A 950 -32.43 -21.17 -14.11
CA ASP A 950 -33.54 -20.66 -14.87
C ASP A 950 -33.32 -19.18 -15.16
N TYR A 951 -34.02 -18.62 -16.15
CA TYR A 951 -33.84 -17.22 -16.52
C TYR A 951 -35.12 -16.50 -16.93
N MET A 952 -35.06 -15.18 -16.75
CA MET A 952 -36.09 -14.21 -17.08
C MET A 952 -35.47 -13.08 -17.90
N VAL A 953 -36.29 -12.40 -18.72
CA VAL A 953 -35.83 -11.35 -19.63
C VAL A 953 -36.62 -10.06 -19.42
N SER A 954 -35.94 -8.92 -19.50
CA SER A 954 -36.50 -7.57 -19.38
C SER A 954 -35.88 -6.63 -20.41
N ASP A 955 -36.61 -5.58 -20.77
CA ASP A 955 -36.10 -4.43 -21.53
C ASP A 955 -35.40 -3.38 -20.64
N ASN A 956 -35.53 -3.51 -19.31
CA ASN A 956 -34.91 -2.62 -18.33
C ASN A 956 -34.11 -3.43 -17.29
N PRO A 957 -32.96 -2.94 -16.81
CA PRO A 957 -32.11 -3.67 -15.87
C PRO A 957 -32.80 -3.92 -14.52
N LEU A 958 -33.67 -3.01 -14.08
CA LEU A 958 -34.42 -3.17 -12.83
C LEU A 958 -35.80 -3.86 -13.01
N GLY A 959 -36.05 -4.46 -14.17
CA GLY A 959 -37.32 -5.14 -14.48
C GLY A 959 -38.42 -4.21 -15.02
N PRO A 960 -39.66 -4.72 -15.19
CA PRO A 960 -40.11 -6.07 -14.78
C PRO A 960 -39.55 -7.17 -15.68
N PHE A 961 -39.13 -8.27 -15.07
CA PHE A 961 -38.62 -9.45 -15.77
C PHE A 961 -39.75 -10.45 -16.09
N THR A 962 -39.64 -11.13 -17.23
CA THR A 962 -40.57 -12.19 -17.66
C THR A 962 -39.82 -13.52 -17.79
N TYR A 963 -40.28 -14.56 -17.10
CA TYR A 963 -39.70 -15.91 -17.16
C TYR A 963 -39.65 -16.47 -18.59
N LYS A 964 -38.54 -17.14 -18.94
CA LYS A 964 -38.29 -17.68 -20.29
C LYS A 964 -37.96 -19.16 -20.33
N GLY A 965 -37.19 -19.70 -19.39
CA GLY A 965 -36.86 -21.13 -19.42
C GLY A 965 -35.78 -21.57 -18.45
N GLU A 966 -35.58 -22.89 -18.44
CA GLU A 966 -34.50 -23.59 -17.74
C GLU A 966 -33.29 -23.71 -18.68
N VAL A 967 -32.13 -23.19 -18.27
CA VAL A 967 -30.87 -23.25 -19.04
C VAL A 967 -29.92 -24.35 -18.54
N PHE A 968 -30.04 -24.78 -17.28
CA PHE A 968 -29.16 -25.81 -16.73
C PHE A 968 -29.84 -26.65 -15.66
N LYS A 969 -29.77 -27.98 -15.76
CA LYS A 969 -30.35 -28.87 -14.74
C LYS A 969 -29.52 -28.88 -13.46
N GLY A 970 -30.13 -29.35 -12.37
CA GLY A 970 -29.41 -29.59 -11.12
C GLY A 970 -28.23 -30.54 -11.30
N ILE A 971 -27.12 -30.22 -10.61
CA ILE A 971 -25.79 -30.85 -10.75
C ILE A 971 -25.81 -32.38 -10.71
N GLY A 972 -26.64 -32.96 -9.83
CA GLY A 972 -26.76 -34.41 -9.67
C GLY A 972 -27.18 -35.14 -10.95
N THR A 973 -27.84 -34.46 -11.88
CA THR A 973 -28.23 -35.00 -13.19
C THR A 973 -27.02 -35.41 -14.03
N PHE A 974 -25.91 -34.68 -13.92
CA PHE A 974 -24.73 -34.86 -14.78
C PHE A 974 -23.64 -35.71 -14.14
N PHE A 975 -23.45 -35.57 -12.82
CA PHE A 975 -22.31 -36.15 -12.10
C PHE A 975 -22.70 -37.22 -11.07
N GLY A 976 -24.00 -37.47 -10.85
CA GLY A 976 -24.50 -38.47 -9.90
C GLY A 976 -24.52 -37.98 -8.44
N THR A 977 -23.52 -37.20 -8.03
CA THR A 977 -23.50 -36.47 -6.76
C THR A 977 -24.06 -35.06 -6.98
N GLY A 978 -25.03 -34.67 -6.16
CA GLY A 978 -25.74 -33.39 -6.27
C GLY A 978 -25.53 -32.49 -5.06
N GLY A 979 -25.81 -31.21 -5.25
CA GLY A 979 -25.76 -30.16 -4.23
C GLY A 979 -26.58 -28.97 -4.71
N ASN A 980 -26.27 -27.78 -4.20
CA ASN A 980 -26.78 -26.56 -4.81
C ASN A 980 -26.18 -26.35 -6.20
N ASN A 981 -26.75 -25.37 -6.91
CA ASN A 981 -26.33 -24.94 -8.21
C ASN A 981 -26.00 -23.45 -8.09
N HIS A 982 -24.83 -23.06 -8.58
CA HIS A 982 -24.39 -21.67 -8.61
C HIS A 982 -23.68 -21.41 -9.92
N HIS A 983 -23.92 -20.28 -10.57
CA HIS A 983 -23.47 -20.06 -11.95
C HIS A 983 -23.12 -18.62 -12.29
N THR A 984 -22.33 -18.47 -13.37
CA THR A 984 -22.23 -17.22 -14.13
C THR A 984 -22.35 -17.53 -15.62
N ILE A 985 -23.25 -16.83 -16.32
CA ILE A 985 -23.29 -16.81 -17.79
C ILE A 985 -22.43 -15.66 -18.26
N PHE A 986 -21.42 -15.95 -19.09
CA PHE A 986 -20.45 -14.95 -19.53
C PHE A 986 -20.09 -15.12 -21.00
N GLU A 987 -19.94 -14.01 -21.72
CA GLU A 987 -19.50 -14.01 -23.13
C GLU A 987 -17.98 -13.78 -23.21
N PHE A 988 -17.28 -14.70 -23.87
CA PHE A 988 -15.85 -14.53 -24.15
C PHE A 988 -15.54 -14.88 -25.60
N LYS A 989 -14.86 -13.97 -26.31
CA LYS A 989 -14.51 -14.11 -27.73
C LYS A 989 -15.71 -14.52 -28.61
N ASN A 990 -16.83 -13.80 -28.44
CA ASN A 990 -18.10 -13.97 -29.17
C ASN A 990 -18.82 -15.32 -28.92
N GLN A 991 -18.55 -15.97 -27.78
CA GLN A 991 -19.20 -17.22 -27.39
C GLN A 991 -19.64 -17.12 -25.94
N TYR A 992 -20.89 -17.49 -25.66
CA TYR A 992 -21.38 -17.60 -24.30
C TYR A 992 -20.96 -18.93 -23.66
N TYR A 993 -20.65 -18.86 -22.38
CA TYR A 993 -20.29 -20.00 -21.54
C TYR A 993 -21.13 -19.97 -20.27
N LEU A 994 -21.39 -21.16 -19.73
CA LEU A 994 -21.93 -21.33 -18.39
C LEU A 994 -20.81 -21.82 -17.49
N PHE A 995 -20.36 -20.94 -16.58
CA PHE A 995 -19.53 -21.34 -15.46
C PHE A 995 -20.45 -21.79 -14.33
N TYR A 996 -20.12 -22.91 -13.70
CA TYR A 996 -20.92 -23.47 -12.61
C TYR A 996 -20.03 -24.29 -11.67
N HIS A 997 -20.51 -24.68 -10.49
CA HIS A 997 -19.76 -25.60 -9.63
C HIS A 997 -20.34 -27.02 -9.64
N ALA A 998 -19.51 -28.02 -9.33
CA ALA A 998 -19.95 -29.38 -9.09
C ALA A 998 -19.11 -30.03 -7.98
N GLN A 999 -19.60 -31.13 -7.41
CA GLN A 999 -18.86 -31.92 -6.42
C GLN A 999 -17.99 -33.02 -7.09
N TYR A 1000 -17.61 -32.83 -8.35
CA TYR A 1000 -16.91 -33.87 -9.11
C TYR A 1000 -15.48 -34.11 -8.59
N LEU A 1001 -14.74 -33.05 -8.22
CA LEU A 1001 -13.38 -33.19 -7.71
C LEU A 1001 -13.31 -34.02 -6.43
N GLN A 1002 -14.23 -33.82 -5.48
CA GLN A 1002 -14.25 -34.62 -4.24
C GLN A 1002 -14.51 -36.11 -4.54
N ASP A 1003 -15.38 -36.40 -5.51
CA ASP A 1003 -15.69 -37.77 -5.90
C ASP A 1003 -14.46 -38.44 -6.54
N SER A 1004 -13.73 -37.71 -7.39
CA SER A 1004 -12.45 -38.15 -7.97
C SER A 1004 -11.37 -38.37 -6.92
N MET A 1005 -11.40 -37.62 -5.82
CA MET A 1005 -10.51 -37.79 -4.66
C MET A 1005 -10.97 -38.92 -3.71
N GLY A 1006 -12.17 -39.47 -3.92
CA GLY A 1006 -12.76 -40.48 -3.02
C GLY A 1006 -13.18 -39.93 -1.66
N ILE A 1007 -13.37 -38.62 -1.55
CA ILE A 1007 -13.78 -37.96 -0.30
C ILE A 1007 -15.26 -37.55 -0.36
N LYS A 1008 -15.89 -37.39 0.80
CA LYS A 1008 -17.26 -36.88 0.92
C LYS A 1008 -17.29 -35.76 1.93
N GLY A 1009 -17.78 -34.60 1.53
CA GLY A 1009 -17.87 -33.46 2.44
C GLY A 1009 -18.67 -32.27 1.93
N GLY A 1010 -19.15 -32.30 0.69
CA GLY A 1010 -19.87 -31.18 0.07
C GLY A 1010 -18.94 -30.14 -0.56
N TYR A 1011 -17.68 -30.51 -0.82
CA TYR A 1011 -16.68 -29.61 -1.42
C TYR A 1011 -16.90 -29.48 -2.92
N ARG A 1012 -16.93 -28.23 -3.42
CA ARG A 1012 -17.30 -27.92 -4.79
C ARG A 1012 -16.11 -27.41 -5.60
N SER A 1013 -16.12 -27.68 -6.89
CA SER A 1013 -15.11 -27.28 -7.86
C SER A 1013 -15.78 -26.66 -9.09
N THR A 1014 -15.24 -25.54 -9.56
CA THR A 1014 -15.75 -24.82 -10.74
C THR A 1014 -15.52 -25.58 -12.04
N HIS A 1015 -16.51 -25.54 -12.91
CA HIS A 1015 -16.62 -26.13 -14.24
C HIS A 1015 -17.07 -25.07 -15.25
N ILE A 1016 -16.84 -25.34 -16.54
CA ILE A 1016 -17.31 -24.53 -17.66
C ILE A 1016 -17.85 -25.43 -18.78
N ASP A 1017 -18.95 -25.03 -19.41
CA ASP A 1017 -19.45 -25.63 -20.66
C ASP A 1017 -20.01 -24.53 -21.59
N LYS A 1018 -20.04 -24.80 -22.90
CA LYS A 1018 -20.55 -23.84 -23.90
C LYS A 1018 -22.06 -23.64 -23.75
N LEU A 1019 -22.49 -22.39 -23.89
CA LEU A 1019 -23.89 -21.99 -23.94
C LEU A 1019 -24.21 -21.39 -25.32
N THR A 1020 -25.27 -21.88 -25.95
CA THR A 1020 -25.77 -21.33 -27.22
C THR A 1020 -27.01 -20.48 -26.96
N VAL A 1021 -26.95 -19.20 -27.36
CA VAL A 1021 -28.09 -18.29 -27.38
C VAL A 1021 -28.65 -18.26 -28.81
N ASN A 1022 -29.91 -18.64 -28.98
CA ASN A 1022 -30.59 -18.62 -30.27
C ASN A 1022 -30.87 -17.18 -30.73
N ALA A 1023 -31.13 -17.00 -32.02
CA ALA A 1023 -31.41 -15.68 -32.60
C ALA A 1023 -32.64 -14.97 -32.01
N ASP A 1024 -33.61 -15.72 -31.48
CA ASP A 1024 -34.78 -15.16 -30.78
C ASP A 1024 -34.49 -14.79 -29.32
N GLY A 1025 -33.25 -14.97 -28.87
CA GLY A 1025 -32.78 -14.71 -27.52
C GLY A 1025 -33.06 -15.84 -26.53
N SER A 1026 -33.61 -16.98 -26.96
CA SER A 1026 -33.75 -18.16 -26.08
C SER A 1026 -32.42 -18.89 -25.89
N MET A 1027 -32.16 -19.37 -24.68
CA MET A 1027 -30.94 -20.12 -24.35
C MET A 1027 -31.16 -21.62 -24.48
N GLN A 1028 -30.25 -22.32 -25.16
CA GLN A 1028 -30.24 -23.78 -25.23
C GLN A 1028 -29.78 -24.39 -23.91
N GLN A 1029 -30.38 -25.51 -23.53
CA GLN A 1029 -30.03 -26.20 -22.29
C GLN A 1029 -28.58 -26.69 -22.34
N VAL A 1030 -27.77 -26.23 -21.40
CA VAL A 1030 -26.37 -26.65 -21.23
C VAL A 1030 -26.33 -28.04 -20.61
N LYS A 1031 -25.37 -28.86 -21.06
CA LYS A 1031 -25.07 -30.16 -20.47
C LYS A 1031 -23.75 -30.04 -19.71
N GLY A 1032 -23.77 -30.35 -18.41
CA GLY A 1032 -22.55 -30.37 -17.61
C GLY A 1032 -21.66 -31.54 -18.07
N THR A 1033 -20.40 -31.27 -18.36
CA THR A 1033 -19.46 -32.30 -18.82
C THR A 1033 -18.16 -32.33 -18.01
N LYS A 1034 -17.46 -33.48 -18.11
CA LYS A 1034 -16.09 -33.64 -17.60
C LYS A 1034 -15.06 -33.14 -18.62
N GLY A 1035 -15.38 -33.27 -19.91
CA GLY A 1035 -14.55 -32.77 -21.00
C GLY A 1035 -14.42 -31.24 -20.97
N GLY A 1036 -15.43 -30.52 -20.49
CA GLY A 1036 -15.44 -29.06 -20.48
C GLY A 1036 -15.40 -28.48 -21.89
N VAL A 1037 -14.76 -27.33 -22.03
CA VAL A 1037 -14.60 -26.66 -23.34
C VAL A 1037 -13.28 -27.04 -23.99
N ASP A 1038 -13.26 -27.04 -25.32
CA ASP A 1038 -12.02 -27.15 -26.07
C ASP A 1038 -11.13 -25.91 -25.86
N GLN A 1039 -9.82 -26.11 -25.92
CA GLN A 1039 -8.86 -25.01 -25.93
C GLN A 1039 -9.08 -24.14 -27.18
N ILE A 1040 -9.27 -22.85 -26.98
CA ILE A 1040 -9.67 -21.94 -28.06
C ILE A 1040 -8.50 -21.27 -28.79
N GLN A 1041 -7.28 -21.35 -28.25
CA GLN A 1041 -6.05 -20.90 -28.89
C GLN A 1041 -4.85 -21.69 -28.34
N LEU A 1042 -3.77 -21.82 -29.13
CA LEU A 1042 -2.54 -22.42 -28.61
C LEU A 1042 -1.84 -21.46 -27.65
N LEU A 1043 -1.17 -22.03 -26.64
CA LEU A 1043 -0.33 -21.27 -25.72
C LEU A 1043 1.00 -20.94 -26.42
N ASP A 1044 1.39 -19.67 -26.38
CA ASP A 1044 2.66 -19.16 -26.89
C ASP A 1044 3.78 -19.37 -25.85
N PRO A 1045 4.71 -20.33 -26.05
CA PRO A 1045 5.77 -20.61 -25.10
C PRO A 1045 7.00 -19.71 -25.28
N PHE A 1046 7.03 -18.86 -26.31
CA PHE A 1046 8.18 -18.01 -26.63
C PHE A 1046 8.15 -16.68 -25.86
N LYS A 1047 7.20 -16.53 -24.94
CA LYS A 1047 7.15 -15.51 -23.90
C LYS A 1047 7.25 -16.19 -22.53
N PRO A 1048 7.72 -15.49 -21.49
CA PRO A 1048 7.71 -16.06 -20.14
C PRO A 1048 6.30 -16.51 -19.72
N VAL A 1049 6.14 -17.80 -19.47
CA VAL A 1049 4.91 -18.42 -18.98
C VAL A 1049 5.08 -18.68 -17.49
N ARG A 1050 4.18 -18.16 -16.66
CA ARG A 1050 4.18 -18.45 -15.22
C ARG A 1050 3.96 -19.94 -14.99
N ALA A 1051 4.77 -20.57 -14.16
CA ALA A 1051 4.64 -21.99 -13.80
C ALA A 1051 3.29 -22.30 -13.17
N ALA A 1052 2.68 -21.33 -12.48
CA ALA A 1052 1.32 -21.41 -11.96
C ALA A 1052 0.22 -21.39 -13.06
N THR A 1053 0.59 -21.44 -14.35
CA THR A 1053 -0.30 -21.59 -15.49
C THR A 1053 -0.26 -23.01 -16.00
N PHE A 1054 -1.30 -23.78 -15.73
CA PHE A 1054 -1.38 -25.19 -16.11
C PHE A 1054 -2.83 -25.64 -16.28
N SER A 1055 -3.01 -26.78 -16.92
CA SER A 1055 -4.32 -27.41 -17.18
C SER A 1055 -4.60 -28.59 -16.25
N HIS A 1056 -3.53 -29.29 -15.85
CA HIS A 1056 -3.58 -30.47 -14.98
C HIS A 1056 -2.37 -30.47 -14.05
N GLN A 1057 -2.51 -31.13 -12.91
CA GLN A 1057 -1.42 -31.35 -11.99
C GLN A 1057 -1.61 -32.62 -11.16
N GLY A 1058 -0.54 -33.08 -10.53
CA GLY A 1058 -0.56 -34.02 -9.42
C GLY A 1058 0.40 -33.54 -8.32
N GLY A 1059 -0.14 -33.29 -7.13
CA GLY A 1059 0.60 -33.03 -5.89
C GLY A 1059 1.10 -31.59 -5.66
N ILE A 1060 1.16 -30.74 -6.68
CA ILE A 1060 1.73 -29.37 -6.52
C ILE A 1060 0.89 -28.48 -5.59
N GLN A 1061 1.53 -27.44 -5.08
CA GLN A 1061 0.88 -26.33 -4.37
C GLN A 1061 1.25 -24.99 -5.00
N ILE A 1062 0.41 -23.99 -4.72
CA ILE A 1062 0.60 -22.62 -5.19
C ILE A 1062 0.91 -21.73 -3.99
N ALA A 1063 1.99 -20.96 -4.09
CA ALA A 1063 2.41 -20.00 -3.07
C ALA A 1063 2.31 -18.57 -3.61
N GLY A 1064 1.90 -17.61 -2.77
CA GLY A 1064 1.75 -16.20 -3.14
C GLY A 1064 0.33 -15.76 -3.47
N SER A 1065 0.13 -14.46 -3.67
CA SER A 1065 -1.13 -13.81 -4.09
C SER A 1065 -0.81 -12.77 -5.16
N GLY A 1066 -1.47 -12.82 -6.31
CA GLY A 1066 -1.12 -12.05 -7.50
C GLY A 1066 0.08 -12.65 -8.26
N ASN A 1067 1.28 -12.61 -7.68
CA ASN A 1067 2.53 -13.16 -8.24
C ASN A 1067 2.89 -14.52 -7.63
N SER A 1068 2.03 -15.51 -7.88
CA SER A 1068 2.17 -16.88 -7.40
C SER A 1068 3.24 -17.71 -8.12
N THR A 1069 3.83 -18.64 -7.37
CA THR A 1069 4.78 -19.66 -7.84
C THR A 1069 4.24 -21.07 -7.58
N VAL A 1070 4.76 -22.06 -8.30
CA VAL A 1070 4.51 -23.48 -8.02
C VAL A 1070 5.53 -23.98 -7.02
N THR A 1071 5.08 -24.60 -5.93
CA THR A 1071 5.92 -25.38 -5.03
C THR A 1071 5.59 -26.85 -5.20
N ALA A 1072 6.61 -27.65 -5.48
CA ALA A 1072 6.47 -29.07 -5.78
C ALA A 1072 7.42 -29.90 -4.92
N GLU A 1073 6.95 -31.06 -4.46
CA GLU A 1073 7.75 -32.11 -3.84
C GLU A 1073 8.19 -33.16 -4.88
N LYS A 1074 9.04 -34.10 -4.45
CA LYS A 1074 9.43 -35.24 -5.28
C LYS A 1074 8.21 -36.06 -5.71
N GLY A 1075 8.01 -36.19 -7.02
CA GLY A 1075 6.89 -36.93 -7.60
C GLY A 1075 5.78 -36.03 -8.11
N ASP A 1076 5.74 -34.77 -7.68
CA ASP A 1076 4.74 -33.84 -8.16
C ASP A 1076 4.98 -33.47 -9.62
N TRP A 1077 3.94 -32.98 -10.28
CA TRP A 1077 4.02 -32.52 -11.65
C TRP A 1077 2.87 -31.60 -12.04
N PHE A 1078 3.06 -30.82 -13.10
CA PHE A 1078 1.98 -30.14 -13.81
C PHE A 1078 2.10 -30.26 -15.32
N ARG A 1079 0.97 -30.07 -16.02
CA ARG A 1079 0.85 -30.10 -17.48
C ARG A 1079 0.31 -28.79 -18.01
N VAL A 1080 0.96 -28.27 -19.04
CA VAL A 1080 0.45 -27.20 -19.88
C VAL A 1080 -0.03 -27.81 -21.20
N SER A 1081 -1.28 -27.53 -21.57
CA SER A 1081 -1.92 -28.13 -22.74
C SER A 1081 -1.81 -27.25 -23.98
N GLY A 1082 -1.65 -27.89 -25.15
CA GLY A 1082 -1.65 -27.23 -26.46
C GLY A 1082 -0.68 -26.07 -26.58
N VAL A 1083 0.57 -26.33 -26.23
CA VAL A 1083 1.70 -25.42 -26.41
C VAL A 1083 2.14 -25.44 -27.87
N ASP A 1084 2.28 -24.27 -28.50
CA ASP A 1084 2.86 -24.14 -29.84
C ASP A 1084 4.39 -24.17 -29.77
N CYS A 1085 4.97 -25.37 -29.72
CA CYS A 1085 6.42 -25.52 -29.55
C CYS A 1085 7.23 -25.25 -30.83
N GLN A 1086 6.59 -25.01 -31.97
CA GLN A 1086 7.21 -24.76 -33.27
C GLN A 1086 8.40 -25.67 -33.58
N SER A 1087 9.64 -25.19 -33.51
CA SER A 1087 10.87 -26.01 -33.61
C SER A 1087 11.86 -25.63 -32.52
N ALA A 1088 11.36 -25.51 -31.29
CA ALA A 1088 12.13 -25.08 -30.11
C ALA A 1088 13.41 -25.90 -29.94
N LYS A 1089 14.50 -25.18 -29.64
CA LYS A 1089 15.84 -25.73 -29.46
C LYS A 1089 16.26 -25.71 -28.01
N ALA A 1090 15.73 -24.78 -27.22
CA ALA A 1090 16.05 -24.66 -25.81
C ALA A 1090 14.81 -24.33 -24.96
N MET A 1091 14.99 -24.47 -23.65
CA MET A 1091 14.03 -24.07 -22.63
C MET A 1091 14.75 -23.35 -21.51
N THR A 1092 14.22 -22.21 -21.10
CA THR A 1092 14.61 -21.48 -19.90
C THR A 1092 13.59 -21.75 -18.79
N VAL A 1093 14.06 -22.08 -17.60
CA VAL A 1093 13.23 -22.24 -16.40
C VAL A 1093 13.76 -21.36 -15.27
N LYS A 1094 12.86 -20.61 -14.63
CA LYS A 1094 13.15 -19.84 -13.42
C LYS A 1094 12.68 -20.60 -12.19
N ALA A 1095 13.61 -21.12 -11.40
CA ALA A 1095 13.30 -21.94 -10.22
C ALA A 1095 14.37 -21.83 -9.13
N SER A 1096 14.01 -22.26 -7.92
CA SER A 1096 14.91 -22.39 -6.76
C SER A 1096 14.68 -23.73 -6.06
N ALA A 1097 15.73 -24.27 -5.45
CA ALA A 1097 15.67 -25.53 -4.72
C ALA A 1097 16.66 -25.50 -3.57
N GLN A 1098 16.19 -25.59 -2.32
CA GLN A 1098 17.07 -25.46 -1.15
C GLN A 1098 18.18 -26.52 -1.10
N SER A 1099 17.89 -27.74 -1.55
CA SER A 1099 18.84 -28.86 -1.60
C SER A 1099 19.29 -29.21 -3.03
N GLY A 1100 18.93 -28.38 -4.00
CA GLY A 1100 19.06 -28.69 -5.42
C GLY A 1100 17.99 -29.69 -5.89
N GLY A 1101 17.89 -29.85 -7.20
CA GLY A 1101 16.85 -30.69 -7.79
C GLY A 1101 16.95 -30.81 -9.30
N ILE A 1102 16.10 -31.64 -9.88
CA ILE A 1102 15.98 -31.79 -11.33
C ILE A 1102 14.50 -31.76 -11.70
N ILE A 1103 14.17 -30.91 -12.66
CA ILE A 1103 12.87 -30.88 -13.32
C ILE A 1103 13.02 -31.66 -14.63
N LYS A 1104 12.25 -32.73 -14.79
CA LYS A 1104 12.11 -33.41 -16.08
C LYS A 1104 10.98 -32.76 -16.85
N VAL A 1105 11.24 -32.34 -18.09
CA VAL A 1105 10.18 -31.88 -19.00
C VAL A 1105 9.95 -32.96 -20.03
N CYS A 1106 8.71 -33.42 -20.18
CA CYS A 1106 8.34 -34.50 -21.09
C CYS A 1106 7.01 -34.24 -21.81
N THR A 1107 6.76 -35.00 -22.86
CA THR A 1107 5.51 -34.95 -23.64
C THR A 1107 4.71 -36.25 -23.49
N GLY A 1108 3.41 -36.20 -23.82
CA GLY A 1108 2.50 -37.34 -23.83
C GLY A 1108 1.99 -37.77 -22.45
N SER A 1109 2.83 -37.83 -21.43
CA SER A 1109 2.42 -38.04 -20.02
C SER A 1109 3.51 -37.60 -19.04
N ALA A 1110 3.21 -37.53 -17.74
CA ALA A 1110 4.21 -37.31 -16.69
C ALA A 1110 5.26 -38.46 -16.62
N ALA A 1111 4.92 -39.65 -17.11
CA ALA A 1111 5.86 -40.77 -17.28
C ALA A 1111 6.52 -40.80 -18.67
N GLY A 1112 6.21 -39.83 -19.52
CA GLY A 1112 6.65 -39.77 -20.92
C GLY A 1112 8.14 -39.53 -21.08
N THR A 1113 8.57 -39.61 -22.34
CA THR A 1113 9.94 -39.37 -22.77
C THR A 1113 10.33 -37.92 -22.48
N ALA A 1114 11.47 -37.74 -21.81
CA ALA A 1114 12.01 -36.42 -21.55
C ALA A 1114 12.39 -35.73 -22.86
N VAL A 1115 11.95 -34.49 -23.03
CA VAL A 1115 12.46 -33.58 -24.04
C VAL A 1115 13.62 -32.75 -23.49
N THR A 1116 13.68 -32.55 -22.17
CA THR A 1116 14.86 -32.01 -21.48
C THR A 1116 14.84 -32.31 -19.97
N TYR A 1117 15.96 -32.03 -19.29
CA TYR A 1117 16.11 -32.04 -17.85
C TYR A 1117 16.77 -30.73 -17.40
N VAL A 1118 16.20 -30.09 -16.38
CA VAL A 1118 16.71 -28.84 -15.80
C VAL A 1118 17.25 -29.12 -14.41
N GLU A 1119 18.57 -29.11 -14.22
CA GLU A 1119 19.20 -29.26 -12.90
C GLU A 1119 19.20 -27.90 -12.19
N ILE A 1120 18.44 -27.79 -11.09
CA ILE A 1120 18.33 -26.61 -10.24
C ILE A 1120 19.41 -26.70 -9.14
N PRO A 1121 20.34 -25.74 -9.05
CA PRO A 1121 21.35 -25.73 -8.00
C PRO A 1121 20.75 -25.56 -6.59
N ALA A 1122 21.49 -26.03 -5.58
CA ALA A 1122 21.13 -25.82 -4.19
C ALA A 1122 21.25 -24.33 -3.82
N GLY A 1123 20.15 -23.72 -3.37
CA GLY A 1123 20.10 -22.32 -2.97
C GLY A 1123 18.68 -21.82 -2.72
N SER A 1124 18.57 -20.67 -2.04
CA SER A 1124 17.28 -20.02 -1.74
C SER A 1124 16.86 -18.96 -2.77
N SER A 1125 17.74 -18.57 -3.69
CA SER A 1125 17.44 -17.61 -4.76
C SER A 1125 16.88 -18.30 -5.99
N MET A 1126 15.86 -17.71 -6.63
CA MET A 1126 15.43 -18.10 -7.96
C MET A 1126 16.56 -17.90 -8.98
N GLN A 1127 16.75 -18.88 -9.85
CA GLN A 1127 17.74 -18.87 -10.92
C GLN A 1127 17.06 -19.19 -12.24
N GLU A 1128 17.50 -18.51 -13.30
CA GLU A 1128 17.10 -18.81 -14.67
C GLU A 1128 18.12 -19.77 -15.31
N ILE A 1129 17.63 -20.90 -15.80
CA ILE A 1129 18.46 -22.00 -16.27
C ILE A 1129 17.99 -22.38 -17.66
N THR A 1130 18.88 -22.22 -18.65
CA THR A 1130 18.62 -22.55 -20.06
C THR A 1130 19.24 -23.90 -20.41
N VAL A 1131 18.45 -24.81 -20.99
CA VAL A 1131 18.87 -26.18 -21.36
C VAL A 1131 18.42 -26.53 -22.78
N PRO A 1132 19.09 -27.45 -23.50
CA PRO A 1132 18.67 -27.86 -24.83
C PRO A 1132 17.41 -28.72 -24.74
N VAL A 1133 16.59 -28.66 -25.76
CA VAL A 1133 15.39 -29.48 -25.92
C VAL A 1133 15.56 -30.41 -27.11
N GLN A 1134 15.25 -31.69 -26.93
CA GLN A 1134 15.31 -32.69 -27.99
C GLN A 1134 13.92 -33.04 -28.52
N ASN A 1135 13.79 -33.11 -29.85
CA ASN A 1135 12.62 -33.65 -30.55
C ASN A 1135 11.29 -32.95 -30.21
N LEU A 1136 11.31 -31.68 -29.84
CA LEU A 1136 10.10 -30.90 -29.55
C LEU A 1136 9.74 -30.03 -30.77
N SER A 1137 8.60 -30.33 -31.40
CA SER A 1137 8.12 -29.55 -32.55
C SER A 1137 6.60 -29.58 -32.70
N GLY A 1138 6.03 -28.53 -33.30
CA GLY A 1138 4.59 -28.36 -33.48
C GLY A 1138 3.83 -28.26 -32.14
N LYS A 1139 2.55 -28.65 -32.16
CA LYS A 1139 1.69 -28.63 -30.97
C LYS A 1139 2.02 -29.78 -30.02
N ASN A 1140 2.36 -29.48 -28.76
CA ASN A 1140 2.57 -30.49 -27.72
C ASN A 1140 1.94 -30.08 -26.39
N ASP A 1141 1.66 -31.07 -25.55
CA ASP A 1141 1.44 -30.85 -24.12
C ASP A 1141 2.77 -31.05 -23.39
N LEU A 1142 3.12 -30.11 -22.52
CA LEU A 1142 4.36 -30.15 -21.75
C LEU A 1142 4.06 -30.54 -20.30
N TYR A 1143 4.76 -31.56 -19.81
CA TYR A 1143 4.70 -32.03 -18.44
C TYR A 1143 5.99 -31.69 -17.72
N PHE A 1144 5.89 -31.02 -16.56
CA PHE A 1144 7.02 -30.69 -15.69
C PHE A 1144 6.95 -31.59 -14.46
N VAL A 1145 7.96 -32.44 -14.25
CA VAL A 1145 7.99 -33.46 -13.20
C VAL A 1145 9.18 -33.24 -12.29
N PHE A 1146 8.94 -33.20 -10.98
CA PHE A 1146 9.93 -32.78 -9.98
C PHE A 1146 10.53 -34.00 -9.25
N ASN A 1147 11.86 -34.06 -9.12
CA ASN A 1147 12.53 -35.14 -8.36
C ASN A 1147 12.89 -34.78 -6.92
N SER A 1148 12.67 -33.53 -6.52
CA SER A 1148 12.97 -32.97 -5.20
C SER A 1148 12.05 -31.78 -4.93
N ASN A 1149 12.25 -31.11 -3.79
CA ASN A 1149 11.48 -29.94 -3.41
C ASN A 1149 11.98 -28.72 -4.18
N ILE A 1150 11.15 -28.20 -5.08
CA ILE A 1150 11.47 -27.11 -6.00
C ILE A 1150 10.36 -26.07 -5.98
N SER A 1151 10.74 -24.79 -5.94
CA SER A 1151 9.85 -23.66 -6.20
C SER A 1151 10.13 -23.12 -7.60
N MET A 1152 9.13 -23.11 -8.47
CA MET A 1152 9.23 -22.71 -9.87
C MET A 1152 8.34 -21.50 -10.13
N ASP A 1153 8.91 -20.47 -10.73
CA ASP A 1153 8.24 -19.21 -11.04
C ASP A 1153 7.71 -19.18 -12.48
N SER A 1154 8.58 -19.47 -13.44
CA SER A 1154 8.27 -19.32 -14.87
C SER A 1154 9.13 -20.23 -15.77
N TRP A 1155 8.71 -20.37 -17.02
CA TRP A 1155 9.42 -21.08 -18.09
C TRP A 1155 9.17 -20.45 -19.46
N GLN A 1156 10.06 -20.68 -20.42
CA GLN A 1156 10.00 -20.16 -21.79
C GLN A 1156 10.75 -21.10 -22.75
N LEU A 1157 10.27 -21.28 -23.98
CA LEU A 1157 10.99 -21.94 -25.08
C LEU A 1157 11.73 -20.92 -25.94
N SER A 1158 12.82 -21.35 -26.57
CA SER A 1158 13.58 -20.56 -27.57
C SER A 1158 14.10 -21.38 -28.73
#